data_AF-R7W4S9-F1
#
_entry.id   AF-R7W4S9-F1
#
_cell.length_a   1.000
_cell.length_b   1.000
_cell.length_c   1.000
_cell.angle_alpha   90.00
_cell.angle_beta   90.00
_cell.angle_gamma   90.00
#
_symmetry.space_group_name_H-M   'P 1'
#
loop_
_entity.id
_entity.type
_entity.pdbx_description
1 polymer ?
#
loop_
_entity_poly.entity_id
_entity_poly.type
_entity_poly.pdbx_seq_one_letter_code
_entity_poly.pdbx_strand_id
1 'polypeptide(L)'
;MAAKAEVRPRPLELDPIASRVELAFWEDLRRLKLDVLGTDDSPIPITGYYTPCTHPKMSGLLRLGRESLVPPSASSFGSRNSCPVPGTLINMNNMRGLQNLDVEYLLREEAKKILHDIMYGKIEEDPSLLLRFLVISFADLKNWKIYYSVAFPSLVFKSEMTLLSLHSASLVLSQEEAKSLSKSLKEWRSSNETAALPFFFVDISLDSSIAIRQLKDWKDCQDNGQKLLFGFYDHGCHQDPGWALRNYIVFLSLRLKIEKIQFLCYREKRSELDLEKSLIGEASFPPPHGWDYSDYVPEAIGWEGEKPGDGRKEKKLKEINLESMSPERRDEEQQLMHLKLMGWRHFPVDLKNLSGIRCLLLGAGTLGCEVSRLLMTWGVRKLTVVDGGHVSMPDVLKQSLYVDDDCGVPRATAIVPHLKERCPAVDVEAIQMEIPAPGNPVSPSVLDDCERLQTLVASSDVVFLLTDTWESRWFPTLLCANENKMAITAALGHDSYLVMRHGAGPGTRSGNMDDVIAQIQNLSTEDALGRQRLGCCFCNDTASLFNSISDETVALPGLTSIVSGKAVELFARMLHHPEGIHAPGDMAGMDTEHQLGLLPHQMRGSLPRCDLSTVISNSSNDCTACSNIVLSEYRREGLNFVMQAINQPTYLKDLTGISNLIKSDTCLKLPASFPVNSGKLSSARCLLLGAGTLGCDVARILMDYGVRTLTIVDSGCVVVSNLARQSLYTTKDRKTPKATAILEHLKERCSSVEVEGIQMEIPMPGHPVSSKEAAGVLKACERLQELVATHDAVFLLTDTRESRWLPTLLCANENKIAITAALGYDSYLAMRHGAGPGTNSEGSDMVAAMNKLSAEDVLGRQRLGCYFCNDVIAPVDSVSNRTLDQQCTVTRPGLASIASGHAADLFTRLLNHPDGIHAPGDIAGKSSERPSGLLPHQMRGSLSQYSLLTLVGYSSSSCIACSNAVINEPTYLEDLTGLTELMKSADYSRVEWVDEVDDEEFADIYLSSIRNAANLTTEQIIRGKSPLEGALQPVPIKAVPPDTPWQPPPPGWLALSVDGSYSAKEGSAGAGMILRDNLGSVIFSSCQLLFYCNNVLEAEIQAIKIGMSMAIEWSNLPVLVESDSMVALSSMTDASHDKSPNGQLVREIKNYMLQREFKPVKIMRSQNMVSHCLANYARTARSTACWLQRPPAFIHNLVLADCKRVTLE
;
A
#
# COMPACT_ATOMS: atom_id res chain seq x y z
N MET A 1 38.98 42.99 -31.22
CA MET A 1 40.19 42.16 -31.40
C MET A 1 40.40 41.35 -30.14
N ALA A 2 40.15 40.04 -30.17
CA ALA A 2 40.62 39.12 -29.13
C ALA A 2 41.89 38.44 -29.65
N ALA A 3 42.89 38.23 -28.79
CA ALA A 3 44.15 37.63 -29.21
C ALA A 3 43.94 36.18 -29.64
N LYS A 4 44.41 35.81 -30.84
CA LYS A 4 44.54 34.40 -31.24
C LYS A 4 45.57 33.76 -30.31
N ALA A 5 45.13 32.84 -29.44
CA ALA A 5 46.06 31.96 -28.75
C ALA A 5 46.70 31.04 -29.80
N GLU A 6 48.03 31.03 -29.90
CA GLU A 6 48.75 30.10 -30.76
C GLU A 6 48.62 28.68 -30.20
N VAL A 7 47.65 27.92 -30.72
CA VAL A 7 47.56 26.48 -30.49
C VAL A 7 48.76 25.83 -31.17
N ARG A 8 49.68 25.27 -30.38
CA ARG A 8 50.81 24.51 -30.92
C ARG A 8 50.30 23.19 -31.52
N PRO A 9 50.88 22.71 -32.63
CA PRO A 9 50.60 21.37 -33.14
C PRO A 9 50.83 20.32 -32.05
N ARG A 10 49.88 19.41 -31.86
CA ARG A 10 49.95 18.30 -30.89
C ARG A 10 49.44 16.99 -31.51
N PRO A 11 49.74 15.82 -30.92
CA PRO A 11 49.08 14.58 -31.31
C PRO A 11 47.55 14.70 -31.22
N LEU A 12 46.84 14.02 -32.12
CA LEU A 12 45.37 13.98 -32.13
C LEU A 12 44.87 13.05 -31.01
N GLU A 13 44.51 13.65 -29.87
CA GLU A 13 43.80 12.98 -28.77
C GLU A 13 42.29 12.94 -29.08
N LEU A 14 41.59 11.88 -28.63
CA LEU A 14 40.18 11.61 -28.98
C LEU A 14 39.37 11.10 -27.77
N ASP A 15 38.15 11.60 -27.63
CA ASP A 15 37.16 11.14 -26.63
C ASP A 15 36.63 9.73 -26.98
N PRO A 16 36.58 8.76 -26.05
CA PRO A 16 36.02 7.43 -26.29
C PRO A 16 34.49 7.38 -26.38
N ILE A 17 33.97 6.46 -27.20
CA ILE A 17 32.55 6.08 -27.22
C ILE A 17 32.24 5.23 -25.97
N ALA A 18 31.13 5.54 -25.31
CA ALA A 18 30.59 4.74 -24.21
C ALA A 18 29.27 4.06 -24.62
N SER A 19 28.98 2.90 -24.02
CA SER A 19 27.76 2.14 -24.30
C SER A 19 26.67 2.36 -23.24
N ARG A 20 25.41 2.41 -23.68
CA ARG A 20 24.23 2.35 -22.81
C ARG A 20 23.31 1.22 -23.27
N VAL A 21 23.36 0.11 -22.54
CA VAL A 21 22.52 -1.06 -22.82
C VAL A 21 21.33 -1.07 -21.86
N GLU A 22 20.13 -1.13 -22.42
CA GLU A 22 18.88 -1.13 -21.67
C GLU A 22 18.59 -2.49 -21.04
N LEU A 23 17.86 -2.51 -19.92
CA LEU A 23 17.51 -3.75 -19.21
C LEU A 23 16.70 -4.72 -20.10
N ALA A 24 15.92 -4.20 -21.05
CA ALA A 24 15.13 -4.99 -21.98
C ALA A 24 15.99 -5.84 -22.93
N PHE A 25 17.10 -5.30 -23.44
CA PHE A 25 18.06 -6.04 -24.28
C PHE A 25 18.59 -7.28 -23.56
N TRP A 26 18.92 -7.14 -22.27
CA TRP A 26 19.44 -8.22 -21.45
C TRP A 26 18.41 -9.31 -21.14
N GLU A 27 17.16 -8.93 -20.88
CA GLU A 27 16.06 -9.88 -20.69
C GLU A 27 15.74 -10.65 -21.98
N ASP A 28 15.79 -9.99 -23.14
CA ASP A 28 15.56 -10.65 -24.43
C ASP A 28 16.73 -11.53 -24.84
N LEU A 29 17.99 -11.13 -24.56
CA LEU A 29 19.15 -12.00 -24.75
C LEU A 29 19.10 -13.24 -23.86
N ARG A 30 18.63 -13.10 -22.61
CA ARG A 30 18.44 -14.22 -21.67
C ARG A 30 17.43 -15.24 -22.21
N ARG A 31 16.30 -14.77 -22.74
CA ARG A 31 15.29 -15.60 -23.42
C ARG A 31 15.84 -16.24 -24.68
N LEU A 32 16.45 -15.46 -25.57
CA LEU A 32 17.09 -15.96 -26.79
C LEU A 32 18.12 -17.07 -26.50
N LYS A 33 18.89 -16.94 -25.41
CA LYS A 33 19.86 -17.95 -24.98
C LYS A 33 19.19 -19.24 -24.45
N LEU A 34 18.10 -19.12 -23.70
CA LEU A 34 17.35 -20.26 -23.16
C LEU A 34 16.53 -20.98 -24.24
N ASP A 35 15.80 -20.21 -25.06
CA ASP A 35 14.72 -20.70 -25.91
C ASP A 35 15.19 -21.06 -27.33
N VAL A 36 16.32 -20.50 -27.80
CA VAL A 36 16.78 -20.62 -29.20
C VAL A 36 18.24 -21.06 -29.30
N LEU A 37 19.18 -20.33 -28.70
CA LEU A 37 20.62 -20.57 -28.91
C LEU A 37 21.10 -21.83 -28.17
N GLY A 38 20.58 -22.12 -26.98
CA GLY A 38 21.01 -23.26 -26.17
C GLY A 38 22.52 -23.24 -25.93
N THR A 39 23.24 -24.24 -26.47
CA THR A 39 24.71 -24.33 -26.40
C THR A 39 25.46 -23.62 -27.54
N ASP A 40 24.78 -23.00 -28.49
CA ASP A 40 25.43 -22.24 -29.57
C ASP A 40 26.03 -20.93 -29.03
N ASP A 41 27.30 -20.67 -29.34
CA ASP A 41 28.03 -19.44 -29.04
C ASP A 41 28.57 -18.75 -30.31
N SER A 42 28.05 -19.12 -31.48
CA SER A 42 28.30 -18.46 -32.77
C SER A 42 28.00 -16.96 -32.72
N PRO A 43 28.77 -16.12 -33.46
CA PRO A 43 28.54 -14.67 -33.48
C PRO A 43 27.18 -14.28 -34.08
N ILE A 44 26.44 -13.43 -33.38
CA ILE A 44 25.10 -12.95 -33.75
C ILE A 44 25.20 -11.50 -34.26
N PRO A 45 24.67 -11.16 -35.44
CA PRO A 45 24.60 -9.77 -35.90
C PRO A 45 23.55 -8.99 -35.08
N ILE A 46 23.94 -7.81 -34.57
CA ILE A 46 23.10 -6.91 -33.79
C ILE A 46 23.20 -5.47 -34.32
N THR A 47 22.23 -4.62 -34.00
CA THR A 47 22.21 -3.20 -34.44
C THR A 47 22.14 -2.26 -33.25
N GLY A 48 23.12 -1.37 -33.14
CA GLY A 48 23.16 -0.30 -32.14
C GLY A 48 22.73 1.03 -32.72
N TYR A 49 22.39 1.98 -31.84
CA TYR A 49 21.95 3.30 -32.24
C TYR A 49 22.89 4.38 -31.73
N TYR A 50 23.59 5.03 -32.66
CA TYR A 50 24.52 6.11 -32.40
C TYR A 50 23.82 7.48 -32.46
N THR A 51 24.27 8.42 -31.65
CA THR A 51 23.74 9.79 -31.59
C THR A 51 24.86 10.79 -31.31
N PRO A 52 24.81 12.00 -31.87
CA PRO A 52 25.73 13.08 -31.48
C PRO A 52 25.58 13.46 -30.00
N CYS A 53 26.59 14.12 -29.46
CA CYS A 53 26.60 14.67 -28.12
C CYS A 53 25.52 15.76 -27.98
N THR A 54 24.59 15.56 -27.05
CA THR A 54 23.44 16.46 -26.78
C THR A 54 23.55 17.20 -25.44
N HIS A 55 24.59 16.93 -24.64
CA HIS A 55 24.70 17.42 -23.27
C HIS A 55 26.14 17.86 -22.90
N PRO A 56 26.35 19.08 -22.36
CA PRO A 56 27.67 19.71 -22.24
C PRO A 56 28.61 19.11 -21.16
N LYS A 57 28.25 17.96 -20.56
CA LYS A 57 29.02 17.25 -19.53
C LYS A 57 28.99 15.72 -19.69
N MET A 58 28.35 15.19 -20.74
CA MET A 58 28.16 13.76 -20.95
C MET A 58 28.38 13.44 -22.43
N SER A 59 29.29 12.53 -22.75
CA SER A 59 29.50 12.06 -24.12
C SER A 59 28.22 11.45 -24.71
N GLY A 60 28.09 11.51 -26.03
CA GLY A 60 27.12 10.72 -26.79
C GLY A 60 27.34 9.22 -26.54
N LEU A 61 26.24 8.45 -26.52
CA LEU A 61 26.23 7.05 -26.14
C LEU A 61 25.75 6.19 -27.31
N LEU A 62 26.35 5.02 -27.52
CA LEU A 62 25.72 3.97 -28.33
C LEU A 62 24.62 3.31 -27.50
N ARG A 63 23.37 3.40 -27.94
CA ARG A 63 22.21 2.77 -27.27
C ARG A 63 21.97 1.37 -27.82
N LEU A 64 21.75 0.40 -26.93
CA LEU A 64 21.28 -0.95 -27.25
C LEU A 64 19.96 -1.21 -26.51
N GLY A 65 18.89 -1.45 -27.27
CA GLY A 65 17.52 -1.67 -26.79
C GLY A 65 16.98 -3.06 -27.17
N ARG A 66 15.70 -3.32 -26.92
CA ARG A 66 15.04 -4.59 -27.34
C ARG A 66 15.16 -4.82 -28.85
N GLU A 67 15.04 -3.74 -29.61
CA GLU A 67 15.16 -3.70 -31.07
C GLU A 67 16.56 -4.11 -31.58
N SER A 68 17.60 -4.07 -30.74
CA SER A 68 18.99 -4.30 -31.18
C SER A 68 19.34 -5.76 -31.47
N LEU A 69 18.55 -6.73 -30.97
CA LEU A 69 18.77 -8.17 -31.21
C LEU A 69 18.14 -8.67 -32.52
N VAL A 70 17.38 -7.83 -33.23
CA VAL A 70 16.70 -8.16 -34.49
C VAL A 70 17.34 -7.36 -35.62
N PRO A 71 17.65 -7.96 -36.78
CA PRO A 71 18.11 -7.20 -37.94
C PRO A 71 17.07 -6.14 -38.36
N PRO A 72 17.47 -4.90 -38.69
CA PRO A 72 16.55 -3.86 -39.11
C PRO A 72 15.77 -4.30 -40.37
N SER A 73 14.45 -4.10 -40.35
CA SER A 73 13.60 -4.34 -41.52
C SER A 73 13.92 -3.32 -42.61
N ALA A 74 13.72 -3.67 -43.89
CA ALA A 74 13.93 -2.74 -45.02
C ALA A 74 13.05 -1.46 -44.97
N SER A 75 12.12 -1.37 -44.02
CA SER A 75 11.24 -0.23 -43.76
C SER A 75 11.62 0.61 -42.53
N SER A 76 12.65 0.24 -41.76
CA SER A 76 13.08 1.01 -40.59
C SER A 76 14.00 2.17 -40.99
N PHE A 77 13.41 3.22 -41.57
CA PHE A 77 14.10 4.49 -41.82
C PHE A 77 14.63 5.07 -40.51
N GLY A 78 15.92 5.41 -40.46
CA GLY A 78 16.56 5.91 -39.25
C GLY A 78 16.01 7.28 -38.85
N SER A 79 15.54 7.40 -37.61
CA SER A 79 15.11 8.70 -37.07
C SER A 79 16.29 9.61 -36.74
N ARG A 80 16.02 10.92 -36.59
CA ARG A 80 16.96 11.93 -36.06
C ARG A 80 17.69 11.49 -34.79
N ASN A 81 17.08 10.64 -33.96
CA ASN A 81 17.62 10.19 -32.67
C ASN A 81 18.18 8.76 -32.73
N SER A 82 18.37 8.18 -33.92
CA SER A 82 18.75 6.78 -34.10
C SER A 82 19.51 6.55 -35.41
N CYS A 83 20.82 6.84 -35.44
CA CYS A 83 21.70 6.36 -36.51
C CYS A 83 21.96 4.87 -36.29
N PRO A 84 21.50 3.94 -37.14
CA PRO A 84 21.81 2.53 -36.99
C PRO A 84 23.31 2.30 -37.24
N VAL A 85 23.92 1.43 -36.44
CA VAL A 85 25.31 1.03 -36.53
C VAL A 85 25.37 -0.49 -36.43
N PRO A 86 26.06 -1.21 -37.34
CA PRO A 86 26.18 -2.65 -37.26
C PRO A 86 27.13 -3.09 -36.15
N GLY A 87 26.82 -4.21 -35.50
CA GLY A 87 27.70 -4.83 -34.51
C GLY A 87 27.53 -6.34 -34.42
N THR A 88 28.38 -6.94 -33.60
CA THR A 88 28.46 -8.38 -33.39
C THR A 88 28.29 -8.69 -31.91
N LEU A 89 27.46 -9.67 -31.56
CA LEU A 89 27.30 -10.20 -30.21
C LEU A 89 27.84 -11.63 -30.14
N ILE A 90 28.71 -11.89 -29.17
CA ILE A 90 29.24 -13.24 -28.89
C ILE A 90 28.89 -13.60 -27.45
N ASN A 91 27.92 -14.50 -27.29
CA ASN A 91 27.41 -14.89 -25.97
C ASN A 91 27.91 -16.30 -25.60
N MET A 92 28.94 -16.33 -24.77
CA MET A 92 29.59 -17.55 -24.29
C MET A 92 28.67 -18.38 -23.39
N ASN A 93 28.86 -19.70 -23.43
CA ASN A 93 28.11 -20.66 -22.62
C ASN A 93 28.46 -20.67 -21.13
N ASN A 94 29.65 -20.18 -20.75
CA ASN A 94 30.12 -20.17 -19.38
C ASN A 94 31.17 -19.06 -19.13
N MET A 95 31.34 -18.68 -17.87
CA MET A 95 32.30 -17.65 -17.44
C MET A 95 33.75 -17.92 -17.91
N ARG A 96 34.19 -19.19 -17.88
CA ARG A 96 35.55 -19.56 -18.30
C ARG A 96 35.77 -19.30 -19.79
N GLY A 97 34.77 -19.59 -20.63
CA GLY A 97 34.78 -19.21 -22.05
C GLY A 97 34.93 -17.71 -22.24
N LEU A 98 34.10 -16.91 -21.55
CA LEU A 98 34.16 -15.44 -21.61
C LEU A 98 35.49 -14.85 -21.11
N GLN A 99 36.18 -15.52 -20.20
CA GLN A 99 37.51 -15.14 -19.71
C GLN A 99 38.64 -15.54 -20.66
N ASN A 100 38.50 -16.68 -21.36
CA ASN A 100 39.52 -17.23 -22.26
C ASN A 100 39.41 -16.75 -23.72
N LEU A 101 38.43 -15.89 -24.06
CA LEU A 101 38.29 -15.33 -25.40
C LEU A 101 39.50 -14.49 -25.80
N ASP A 102 40.02 -14.72 -27.01
CA ASP A 102 41.03 -13.85 -27.64
C ASP A 102 40.38 -12.54 -28.11
N VAL A 103 40.33 -11.58 -27.18
CA VAL A 103 39.76 -10.24 -27.42
C VAL A 103 40.57 -9.39 -28.38
N GLU A 104 41.85 -9.70 -28.63
CA GLU A 104 42.64 -9.01 -29.65
C GLU A 104 42.26 -9.51 -31.04
N TYR A 105 42.16 -10.83 -31.22
CA TYR A 105 41.71 -11.43 -32.47
C TYR A 105 40.31 -10.94 -32.86
N LEU A 106 39.35 -10.95 -31.93
CA LEU A 106 37.99 -10.47 -32.18
C LEU A 106 37.95 -9.00 -32.61
N LEU A 107 38.78 -8.14 -31.99
CA LEU A 107 38.85 -6.72 -32.34
C LEU A 107 39.50 -6.51 -33.71
N ARG A 108 40.51 -7.31 -34.06
CA ARG A 108 41.16 -7.30 -35.39
C ARG A 108 40.21 -7.77 -36.50
N GLU A 109 39.36 -8.77 -36.27
CA GLU A 109 38.38 -9.22 -37.25
C GLU A 109 37.30 -8.16 -37.53
N GLU A 110 36.82 -7.42 -36.53
CA GLU A 110 35.94 -6.27 -36.80
C GLU A 110 36.68 -5.11 -37.51
N ALA A 111 37.92 -4.83 -37.14
CA ALA A 111 38.76 -3.82 -37.81
C ALA A 111 39.01 -4.15 -39.29
N LYS A 112 39.21 -5.44 -39.61
CA LYS A 112 39.33 -5.96 -40.97
C LYS A 112 38.07 -5.72 -41.79
N LYS A 113 36.87 -5.83 -41.20
CA LYS A 113 35.60 -5.48 -41.87
C LYS A 113 35.53 -3.98 -42.22
N ILE A 114 35.94 -3.10 -41.31
CA ILE A 114 36.00 -1.64 -41.58
C ILE A 114 36.94 -1.35 -42.76
N LEU A 115 38.18 -1.89 -42.72
CA LEU A 115 39.14 -1.68 -43.81
C LEU A 115 38.63 -2.25 -45.15
N HIS A 116 38.03 -3.44 -45.12
CA HIS A 116 37.40 -4.04 -46.30
C HIS A 116 36.33 -3.11 -46.90
N ASP A 117 35.39 -2.63 -46.09
CA ASP A 117 34.30 -1.77 -46.58
C ASP A 117 34.81 -0.42 -47.13
N ILE A 118 35.89 0.13 -46.55
CA ILE A 118 36.64 1.29 -47.09
C ILE A 118 37.23 0.96 -48.46
N MET A 119 37.99 -0.13 -48.59
CA MET A 119 38.70 -0.48 -49.83
C MET A 119 37.73 -0.76 -50.97
N TYR A 120 36.69 -1.57 -50.72
CA TYR A 120 35.69 -1.96 -51.72
C TYR A 120 34.61 -0.90 -52.00
N GLY A 121 34.64 0.24 -51.32
CA GLY A 121 33.79 1.39 -51.66
C GLY A 121 32.35 1.33 -51.18
N LYS A 122 32.08 0.62 -50.08
CA LYS A 122 30.73 0.60 -49.49
C LYS A 122 30.45 1.82 -48.63
N ILE A 123 31.50 2.49 -48.14
CA ILE A 123 31.40 3.67 -47.26
C ILE A 123 30.78 4.88 -47.97
N GLU A 124 30.99 5.01 -49.29
CA GLU A 124 30.38 6.07 -50.09
C GLU A 124 28.85 5.98 -50.13
N GLU A 125 28.29 4.75 -50.14
CA GLU A 125 26.85 4.48 -50.13
C GLU A 125 26.28 4.43 -48.70
N ASP A 126 26.98 3.77 -47.76
CA ASP A 126 26.63 3.71 -46.34
C ASP A 126 27.80 4.16 -45.44
N PRO A 127 27.86 5.45 -45.08
CA PRO A 127 28.86 5.99 -44.17
C PRO A 127 28.79 5.41 -42.75
N SER A 128 27.67 4.79 -42.34
CA SER A 128 27.53 4.23 -40.99
C SER A 128 28.50 3.07 -40.73
N LEU A 129 28.93 2.37 -41.79
CA LEU A 129 29.87 1.23 -41.75
C LEU A 129 31.28 1.59 -41.22
N LEU A 130 31.63 2.89 -41.16
CA LEU A 130 32.83 3.37 -40.48
C LEU A 130 32.75 3.22 -38.95
N LEU A 131 31.53 3.10 -38.42
CA LEU A 131 31.26 2.74 -37.04
C LEU A 131 30.88 1.25 -36.99
N ARG A 132 31.52 0.52 -36.08
CA ARG A 132 31.16 -0.86 -35.72
C ARG A 132 31.30 -1.01 -34.21
N PHE A 133 30.66 -2.02 -33.64
CA PHE A 133 30.84 -2.37 -32.24
C PHE A 133 30.76 -3.88 -32.01
N LEU A 134 31.39 -4.35 -30.95
CA LEU A 134 31.42 -5.75 -30.53
C LEU A 134 30.92 -5.83 -29.09
N VAL A 135 30.03 -6.78 -28.81
CA VAL A 135 29.58 -7.13 -27.45
C VAL A 135 29.98 -8.56 -27.18
N ILE A 136 30.65 -8.81 -26.06
CA ILE A 136 30.94 -10.16 -25.58
C ILE A 136 30.30 -10.38 -24.22
N SER A 137 29.56 -11.47 -24.06
CA SER A 137 28.74 -11.72 -22.86
C SER A 137 28.72 -13.16 -22.39
N PHE A 138 28.23 -13.36 -21.16
CA PHE A 138 27.82 -14.63 -20.59
C PHE A 138 26.57 -14.38 -19.74
N ALA A 139 25.49 -15.10 -20.02
CA ALA A 139 24.26 -15.06 -19.23
C ALA A 139 24.22 -16.23 -18.24
N ASP A 140 24.38 -15.93 -16.96
CA ASP A 140 24.13 -16.86 -15.86
C ASP A 140 22.62 -16.95 -15.61
N LEU A 141 21.99 -17.90 -16.31
CA LEU A 141 20.55 -18.14 -16.27
C LEU A 141 20.06 -18.59 -14.88
N LYS A 142 20.94 -19.16 -14.04
CA LYS A 142 20.58 -19.67 -12.71
C LYS A 142 20.56 -18.56 -11.68
N ASN A 143 21.61 -17.74 -11.64
CA ASN A 143 21.75 -16.66 -10.66
C ASN A 143 21.16 -15.33 -11.15
N TRP A 144 20.50 -15.32 -12.31
CA TRP A 144 19.92 -14.13 -12.95
C TRP A 144 20.95 -13.00 -13.15
N LYS A 145 22.16 -13.35 -13.61
CA LYS A 145 23.23 -12.37 -13.84
C LYS A 145 23.69 -12.39 -15.28
N ILE A 146 24.08 -11.23 -15.81
CA ILE A 146 24.77 -11.13 -17.10
C ILE A 146 26.09 -10.40 -16.91
N TYR A 147 27.14 -11.02 -17.43
CA TYR A 147 28.49 -10.49 -17.48
C TYR A 147 28.80 -10.08 -18.92
N TYR A 148 29.24 -8.84 -19.15
CA TYR A 148 29.50 -8.36 -20.51
C TYR A 148 30.64 -7.35 -20.60
N SER A 149 31.12 -7.11 -21.81
CA SER A 149 32.00 -5.99 -22.17
C SER A 149 31.72 -5.56 -23.62
N VAL A 150 32.01 -4.30 -23.95
CA VAL A 150 31.73 -3.69 -25.27
C VAL A 150 33.02 -3.09 -25.84
N ALA A 151 33.22 -3.20 -27.15
CA ALA A 151 34.32 -2.56 -27.87
C ALA A 151 33.82 -1.78 -29.09
N PHE A 152 34.56 -0.72 -29.42
CA PHE A 152 34.34 0.17 -30.55
C PHE A 152 35.60 0.16 -31.44
N PRO A 153 35.76 -0.84 -32.34
CA PRO A 153 36.95 -1.02 -33.16
C PRO A 153 37.33 0.25 -33.95
N SER A 154 38.57 0.67 -33.76
CA SER A 154 39.11 1.82 -34.48
C SER A 154 40.57 1.63 -34.87
N LEU A 155 40.90 2.07 -36.08
CA LEU A 155 42.08 1.66 -36.82
C LEU A 155 43.31 2.50 -36.43
N VAL A 156 44.40 1.83 -36.05
CA VAL A 156 45.63 2.46 -35.56
C VAL A 156 46.57 2.77 -36.73
N PHE A 157 46.69 4.04 -37.09
CA PHE A 157 47.85 4.53 -37.85
C PHE A 157 49.14 4.32 -37.06
N LYS A 158 50.17 3.77 -37.72
CA LYS A 158 51.53 3.65 -37.18
C LYS A 158 52.31 4.98 -37.21
N SER A 159 51.88 5.91 -38.04
CA SER A 159 52.42 7.28 -38.12
C SER A 159 51.57 8.22 -37.28
N GLU A 160 52.17 9.19 -36.60
CA GLU A 160 51.43 10.11 -35.75
C GLU A 160 50.48 11.01 -36.56
N MET A 161 49.24 11.14 -36.07
CA MET A 161 48.26 12.11 -36.57
C MET A 161 48.40 13.41 -35.78
N THR A 162 48.58 14.55 -36.46
CA THR A 162 48.83 15.84 -35.82
C THR A 162 47.63 16.76 -35.96
N LEU A 163 47.11 17.21 -34.82
CA LEU A 163 46.13 18.28 -34.73
C LEU A 163 46.85 19.62 -34.83
N LEU A 164 46.55 20.39 -35.88
CA LEU A 164 47.18 21.70 -36.17
C LEU A 164 46.43 22.85 -35.51
N SER A 165 45.09 22.78 -35.46
CA SER A 165 44.26 23.75 -34.74
C SER A 165 42.92 23.14 -34.35
N LEU A 166 42.29 23.66 -33.31
CA LEU A 166 40.95 23.25 -32.87
C LEU A 166 40.29 24.40 -32.11
N HIS A 167 39.11 24.82 -32.57
CA HIS A 167 38.38 25.97 -32.01
C HIS A 167 36.87 25.70 -32.01
N SER A 168 36.12 26.44 -31.19
CA SER A 168 34.65 26.47 -31.27
C SER A 168 34.20 26.94 -32.65
N ALA A 169 33.16 26.33 -33.22
CA ALA A 169 32.62 26.71 -34.53
C ALA A 169 32.21 28.20 -34.59
N SER A 170 31.67 28.73 -33.48
CA SER A 170 31.34 30.16 -33.30
C SER A 170 32.52 31.14 -33.40
N LEU A 171 33.77 30.66 -33.29
CA LEU A 171 34.99 31.49 -33.40
C LEU A 171 35.63 31.41 -34.79
N VAL A 172 35.23 30.45 -35.62
CA VAL A 172 35.83 30.16 -36.94
C VAL A 172 34.92 30.62 -38.09
N LEU A 173 33.60 30.54 -37.91
CA LEU A 173 32.61 30.91 -38.92
C LEU A 173 32.20 32.38 -38.79
N SER A 174 31.91 33.02 -39.93
CA SER A 174 31.24 34.32 -39.98
C SER A 174 29.81 34.23 -39.46
N GLN A 175 29.19 35.37 -39.12
CA GLN A 175 27.79 35.41 -38.67
C GLN A 175 26.81 34.95 -39.76
N GLU A 176 27.21 35.01 -41.03
CA GLU A 176 26.44 34.59 -42.21
C GLU A 176 26.65 33.09 -42.46
N GLU A 177 27.91 32.63 -42.49
CA GLU A 177 28.27 31.21 -42.56
C GLU A 177 27.59 30.42 -41.42
N ALA A 178 27.62 30.92 -40.17
CA ALA A 178 27.05 30.22 -39.02
C ALA A 178 25.52 30.07 -39.11
N LYS A 179 24.81 31.07 -39.61
CA LYS A 179 23.35 30.99 -39.87
C LYS A 179 23.04 30.03 -41.02
N SER A 180 23.80 30.12 -42.10
CA SER A 180 23.72 29.26 -43.28
C SER A 180 23.91 27.79 -42.90
N LEU A 181 24.99 27.47 -42.18
CA LEU A 181 25.31 26.14 -41.66
C LEU A 181 24.21 25.59 -40.75
N SER A 182 23.71 26.40 -39.81
CA SER A 182 22.66 26.00 -38.88
C SER A 182 21.35 25.65 -39.59
N LYS A 183 21.02 26.38 -40.66
CA LYS A 183 19.85 26.10 -41.51
C LYS A 183 20.04 24.79 -42.28
N SER A 184 21.13 24.66 -43.05
CA SER A 184 21.36 23.48 -43.91
C SER A 184 21.52 22.19 -43.11
N LEU A 185 22.14 22.23 -41.92
CA LEU A 185 22.20 21.07 -41.01
C LEU A 185 20.84 20.75 -40.36
N LYS A 186 20.00 21.74 -40.09
CA LYS A 186 18.63 21.50 -39.60
C LYS A 186 17.77 20.80 -40.66
N GLU A 187 17.92 21.17 -41.92
CA GLU A 187 17.28 20.51 -43.07
C GLU A 187 17.82 19.07 -43.23
N TRP A 188 19.15 18.88 -43.22
CA TRP A 188 19.81 17.57 -43.25
C TRP A 188 19.35 16.61 -42.14
N ARG A 189 19.21 17.12 -40.90
CA ARG A 189 18.76 16.34 -39.72
C ARG A 189 17.26 16.11 -39.66
N SER A 190 16.48 16.72 -40.55
CA SER A 190 15.02 16.59 -40.63
C SER A 190 14.55 15.70 -41.79
N SER A 191 15.43 15.36 -42.74
CA SER A 191 15.12 14.44 -43.84
C SER A 191 15.35 12.97 -43.43
N ASN A 192 14.40 12.10 -43.76
CA ASN A 192 14.46 10.66 -43.49
C ASN A 192 15.60 9.94 -44.24
N GLU A 193 16.11 10.53 -45.32
CA GLU A 193 17.20 9.94 -46.12
C GLU A 193 18.59 10.27 -45.55
N THR A 194 18.74 11.41 -44.86
CA THR A 194 20.05 11.94 -44.42
C THR A 194 20.22 12.03 -42.91
N ALA A 195 19.13 12.05 -42.13
CA ALA A 195 19.19 12.17 -40.67
C ALA A 195 19.98 11.02 -40.00
N ALA A 196 19.99 9.85 -40.63
CA ALA A 196 20.69 8.64 -40.20
C ALA A 196 22.16 8.55 -40.67
N LEU A 197 22.67 9.48 -41.48
CA LEU A 197 24.03 9.43 -42.03
C LEU A 197 25.02 10.18 -41.11
N PRO A 198 25.99 9.48 -40.47
CA PRO A 198 26.83 10.11 -39.44
C PRO A 198 28.06 10.87 -39.96
N PHE A 199 28.39 10.75 -41.25
CA PHE A 199 29.52 11.45 -41.90
C PHE A 199 29.04 12.12 -43.19
N PHE A 200 29.54 13.33 -43.47
CA PHE A 200 29.09 14.18 -44.57
C PHE A 200 30.16 15.22 -44.95
N PHE A 201 29.93 15.92 -46.07
CA PHE A 201 30.72 17.09 -46.48
C PHE A 201 29.92 18.39 -46.26
N VAL A 202 30.63 19.48 -45.94
CA VAL A 202 30.10 20.83 -45.84
C VAL A 202 30.80 21.69 -46.88
N ASP A 203 30.06 22.12 -47.89
CA ASP A 203 30.52 22.91 -49.02
C ASP A 203 30.16 24.39 -48.77
N ILE A 204 31.17 25.26 -48.65
CA ILE A 204 31.01 26.69 -48.36
C ILE A 204 31.41 27.52 -49.57
N SER A 205 30.41 28.17 -50.16
CA SER A 205 30.54 29.04 -51.32
C SER A 205 31.14 30.41 -50.99
N LEU A 206 31.64 31.10 -52.03
CA LEU A 206 32.22 32.45 -51.94
C LEU A 206 31.23 33.52 -51.43
N ASP A 207 29.93 33.26 -51.48
CA ASP A 207 28.84 34.12 -50.97
C ASP A 207 28.37 33.74 -49.54
N SER A 208 29.10 32.87 -48.85
CA SER A 208 28.72 32.27 -47.55
C SER A 208 27.46 31.39 -47.56
N SER A 209 26.94 31.01 -48.74
CA SER A 209 25.95 29.92 -48.85
C SER A 209 26.61 28.56 -48.55
N ILE A 210 25.87 27.67 -47.87
CA ILE A 210 26.40 26.38 -47.39
C ILE A 210 25.48 25.23 -47.79
N ALA A 211 26.05 24.23 -48.46
CA ALA A 211 25.39 22.97 -48.81
C ALA A 211 25.99 21.80 -48.02
N ILE A 212 25.16 20.84 -47.61
CA ILE A 212 25.59 19.59 -46.98
C ILE A 212 25.43 18.48 -48.03
N ARG A 213 26.48 17.67 -48.25
CA ARG A 213 26.51 16.63 -49.30
C ARG A 213 26.89 15.25 -48.74
N GLN A 214 26.47 14.18 -49.43
CA GLN A 214 26.79 12.79 -49.06
C GLN A 214 28.21 12.41 -49.51
N LEU A 215 28.77 11.32 -48.97
CA LEU A 215 30.14 10.90 -49.30
C LEU A 215 30.30 10.47 -50.78
N LYS A 216 29.26 9.90 -51.39
CA LYS A 216 29.24 9.55 -52.83
C LYS A 216 29.36 10.75 -53.77
N ASP A 217 28.95 11.94 -53.32
CA ASP A 217 28.92 13.17 -54.12
C ASP A 217 30.32 13.82 -54.25
N TRP A 218 31.38 13.17 -53.72
CA TRP A 218 32.75 13.70 -53.66
C TRP A 218 33.27 14.30 -54.98
N LYS A 219 32.95 13.67 -56.12
CA LYS A 219 33.44 14.11 -57.44
C LYS A 219 32.91 15.50 -57.80
N ASP A 220 31.70 15.84 -57.36
CA ASP A 220 31.06 17.13 -57.64
C ASP A 220 31.60 18.27 -56.74
N CYS A 221 32.48 17.95 -55.79
CA CYS A 221 33.11 18.89 -54.85
C CYS A 221 34.51 19.35 -55.27
N GLN A 222 35.15 18.73 -56.29
CA GLN A 222 36.57 18.98 -56.58
C GLN A 222 36.86 20.23 -57.44
N ASP A 223 35.90 20.71 -58.24
CA ASP A 223 36.19 21.64 -59.35
C ASP A 223 35.88 23.14 -59.09
N ASN A 224 35.29 23.52 -57.95
CA ASN A 224 34.64 24.84 -57.81
C ASN A 224 35.41 25.92 -57.01
N GLY A 225 36.58 25.64 -56.43
CA GLY A 225 37.32 26.62 -55.61
C GLY A 225 36.61 27.05 -54.31
N GLN A 226 35.62 26.27 -53.86
CA GLN A 226 34.87 26.45 -52.62
C GLN A 226 35.66 25.95 -51.39
N LYS A 227 35.26 26.37 -50.18
CA LYS A 227 35.89 25.96 -48.91
C LYS A 227 35.15 24.73 -48.36
N LEU A 228 35.84 23.60 -48.26
CA LEU A 228 35.25 22.32 -47.87
C LEU A 228 35.61 21.94 -46.42
N LEU A 229 34.60 21.53 -45.62
CA LEU A 229 34.81 20.91 -44.30
C LEU A 229 34.28 19.47 -44.26
N PHE A 230 34.99 18.59 -43.56
CA PHE A 230 34.62 17.19 -43.36
C PHE A 230 33.82 17.04 -42.06
N GLY A 231 32.51 16.89 -42.16
CA GLY A 231 31.59 16.85 -41.01
C GLY A 231 31.29 15.43 -40.52
N PHE A 232 31.16 15.28 -39.20
CA PHE A 232 30.66 14.03 -38.59
C PHE A 232 29.89 14.29 -37.30
N TYR A 233 28.94 13.41 -36.97
CA TYR A 233 28.21 13.42 -35.70
C TYR A 233 29.18 13.06 -34.56
N ASP A 234 29.52 14.05 -33.74
CA ASP A 234 30.51 13.90 -32.71
C ASP A 234 29.87 13.52 -31.37
N HIS A 235 30.35 12.43 -30.75
CA HIS A 235 29.95 12.00 -29.42
C HIS A 235 30.84 12.60 -28.32
N GLY A 236 31.97 13.23 -28.64
CA GLY A 236 32.82 13.88 -27.64
C GLY A 236 32.07 14.95 -26.84
N CYS A 237 32.38 15.07 -25.55
CA CYS A 237 31.87 16.16 -24.71
C CYS A 237 32.98 17.06 -24.14
N HIS A 238 34.24 16.65 -24.28
CA HIS A 238 35.38 17.41 -23.83
C HIS A 238 35.90 18.36 -24.93
N GLN A 239 37.11 18.90 -24.75
CA GLN A 239 37.73 19.84 -25.69
C GLN A 239 38.24 19.14 -26.96
N ASP A 240 38.28 17.80 -26.96
CA ASP A 240 38.79 16.97 -28.04
C ASP A 240 37.66 16.40 -28.93
N PRO A 241 37.94 16.00 -30.18
CA PRO A 241 37.00 15.29 -31.03
C PRO A 241 36.72 13.87 -30.53
N GLY A 242 35.54 13.33 -30.82
CA GLY A 242 35.23 11.92 -30.56
C GLY A 242 35.96 10.94 -31.49
N TRP A 243 36.16 9.73 -30.99
CA TRP A 243 36.91 8.64 -31.62
C TRP A 243 36.52 8.30 -33.08
N ALA A 244 35.28 8.60 -33.48
CA ALA A 244 34.75 8.39 -34.83
C ALA A 244 35.61 9.07 -35.93
N LEU A 245 36.26 10.19 -35.61
CA LEU A 245 37.14 10.92 -36.51
C LEU A 245 38.31 10.06 -37.03
N ARG A 246 38.82 9.11 -36.23
CA ARG A 246 39.96 8.26 -36.60
C ARG A 246 39.64 7.35 -37.79
N ASN A 247 38.47 6.71 -37.77
CA ASN A 247 38.03 5.84 -38.86
C ASN A 247 37.69 6.65 -40.12
N TYR A 248 37.17 7.88 -39.95
CA TYR A 248 36.94 8.79 -41.07
C TYR A 248 38.25 9.24 -41.74
N ILE A 249 39.27 9.61 -40.96
CA ILE A 249 40.62 9.94 -41.47
C ILE A 249 41.20 8.78 -42.29
N VAL A 250 41.03 7.53 -41.86
CA VAL A 250 41.49 6.34 -42.61
C VAL A 250 40.85 6.29 -44.01
N PHE A 251 39.53 6.49 -44.10
CA PHE A 251 38.81 6.54 -45.37
C PHE A 251 39.31 7.69 -46.27
N LEU A 252 39.44 8.90 -45.73
CA LEU A 252 39.90 10.08 -46.47
C LEU A 252 41.34 9.89 -46.99
N SER A 253 42.22 9.27 -46.20
CA SER A 253 43.61 9.00 -46.60
C SER A 253 43.71 7.89 -47.64
N LEU A 254 43.03 6.75 -47.45
CA LEU A 254 43.17 5.60 -48.33
C LEU A 254 42.44 5.78 -49.66
N ARG A 255 41.19 6.26 -49.64
CA ARG A 255 40.32 6.33 -50.83
C ARG A 255 40.34 7.67 -51.53
N LEU A 256 40.41 8.79 -50.79
CA LEU A 256 40.44 10.13 -51.40
C LEU A 256 41.86 10.70 -51.55
N LYS A 257 42.89 10.00 -51.03
CA LYS A 257 44.31 10.40 -51.07
C LYS A 257 44.57 11.80 -50.51
N ILE A 258 43.83 12.17 -49.46
CA ILE A 258 43.99 13.43 -48.76
C ILE A 258 44.97 13.24 -47.59
N GLU A 259 45.86 14.21 -47.34
CA GLU A 259 46.83 14.20 -46.23
C GLU A 259 46.58 15.30 -45.17
N LYS A 260 45.69 16.26 -45.48
CA LYS A 260 45.34 17.39 -44.61
C LYS A 260 43.86 17.75 -44.77
N ILE A 261 43.13 17.88 -43.66
CA ILE A 261 41.68 18.16 -43.65
C ILE A 261 41.32 19.28 -42.67
N GLN A 262 40.25 20.01 -42.99
CA GLN A 262 39.49 20.78 -42.00
C GLN A 262 38.20 20.04 -41.68
N PHE A 263 37.93 19.77 -40.40
CA PHE A 263 36.81 18.92 -39.97
C PHE A 263 35.85 19.69 -39.05
N LEU A 264 34.58 19.24 -39.03
CA LEU A 264 33.51 19.76 -38.19
C LEU A 264 32.99 18.65 -37.26
N CYS A 265 33.23 18.81 -35.96
CA CYS A 265 32.62 17.99 -34.91
C CYS A 265 31.20 18.51 -34.64
N TYR A 266 30.18 17.84 -35.17
CA TYR A 266 28.78 18.23 -35.00
C TYR A 266 28.24 17.80 -33.63
N ARG A 267 27.88 18.78 -32.79
CA ARG A 267 27.26 18.58 -31.47
C ARG A 267 25.93 19.34 -31.39
N GLU A 268 24.98 18.81 -30.62
CA GLU A 268 23.60 19.32 -30.56
C GLU A 268 23.20 19.93 -29.22
N LYS A 269 22.26 20.88 -29.26
CA LYS A 269 21.54 21.42 -28.11
C LYS A 269 20.08 21.62 -28.49
N ARG A 270 19.17 20.96 -27.78
CA ARG A 270 17.73 20.88 -28.15
C ARG A 270 17.52 20.42 -29.61
N SER A 271 18.34 19.46 -30.04
CA SER A 271 18.38 18.88 -31.39
C SER A 271 18.86 19.81 -32.51
N GLU A 272 19.26 21.04 -32.22
CA GLU A 272 19.86 21.96 -33.21
C GLU A 272 21.38 22.07 -33.00
N LEU A 273 22.11 22.56 -34.02
CA LEU A 273 23.57 22.74 -33.95
C LEU A 273 23.95 23.64 -32.77
N ASP A 274 24.75 23.13 -31.83
CA ASP A 274 25.37 23.96 -30.80
C ASP A 274 26.67 24.55 -31.35
N LEU A 275 26.64 25.80 -31.82
CA LEU A 275 27.79 26.52 -32.36
C LEU A 275 28.89 26.82 -31.32
N GLU A 276 28.58 26.80 -30.02
CA GLU A 276 29.56 27.02 -28.94
C GLU A 276 30.27 25.72 -28.54
N LYS A 277 29.61 24.58 -28.72
CA LYS A 277 30.14 23.25 -28.35
C LYS A 277 30.69 22.46 -29.53
N SER A 278 30.15 22.65 -30.73
CA SER A 278 30.70 22.09 -31.97
C SER A 278 32.08 22.67 -32.25
N LEU A 279 32.98 21.84 -32.74
CA LEU A 279 34.38 22.21 -32.95
C LEU A 279 34.70 22.21 -34.43
N ILE A 280 35.50 23.18 -34.88
CA ILE A 280 36.15 23.16 -36.18
C ILE A 280 37.65 23.07 -35.94
N GLY A 281 38.28 22.07 -36.54
CA GLY A 281 39.70 21.79 -36.41
C GLY A 281 40.37 21.51 -37.73
N GLU A 282 41.70 21.54 -37.72
CA GLU A 282 42.54 21.18 -38.86
C GLU A 282 43.51 20.08 -38.44
N ALA A 283 43.53 18.97 -39.18
CA ALA A 283 44.40 17.82 -38.92
C ALA A 283 45.25 17.50 -40.13
N SER A 284 46.48 17.05 -39.87
CA SER A 284 47.44 16.56 -40.87
C SER A 284 47.88 15.16 -40.50
N PHE A 285 47.94 14.28 -41.48
CA PHE A 285 48.29 12.88 -41.30
C PHE A 285 49.04 12.37 -42.53
N PRO A 286 50.24 11.77 -42.36
CA PRO A 286 50.98 11.21 -43.49
C PRO A 286 50.27 9.94 -44.00
N PRO A 287 50.44 9.59 -45.29
CA PRO A 287 49.78 8.44 -45.89
C PRO A 287 50.20 7.12 -45.19
N PRO A 288 49.26 6.18 -44.92
CA PRO A 288 49.56 4.95 -44.20
C PRO A 288 50.36 3.97 -45.07
N HIS A 289 51.66 3.86 -44.80
CA HIS A 289 52.54 2.94 -45.53
C HIS A 289 52.20 1.46 -45.26
N GLY A 290 52.06 0.68 -46.33
CA GLY A 290 51.93 -0.79 -46.28
C GLY A 290 50.52 -1.33 -46.14
N TRP A 291 49.48 -0.49 -46.22
CA TRP A 291 48.07 -0.91 -46.17
C TRP A 291 47.51 -1.28 -47.56
N ASP A 292 48.28 -1.10 -48.62
CA ASP A 292 47.88 -1.40 -50.01
C ASP A 292 47.93 -2.90 -50.38
N TYR A 293 48.33 -3.77 -49.46
CA TYR A 293 48.34 -5.23 -49.65
C TYR A 293 47.01 -5.87 -49.19
N SER A 294 46.44 -6.76 -50.00
CA SER A 294 45.10 -7.35 -49.79
C SER A 294 44.89 -8.04 -48.43
N ASP A 295 45.97 -8.55 -47.83
CA ASP A 295 45.93 -9.40 -46.64
C ASP A 295 46.32 -8.64 -45.37
N TYR A 296 46.60 -7.33 -45.46
CA TYR A 296 46.99 -6.53 -44.31
C TYR A 296 45.82 -6.25 -43.37
N VAL A 297 45.97 -6.62 -42.09
CA VAL A 297 45.02 -6.27 -41.03
C VAL A 297 45.66 -5.20 -40.13
N PRO A 298 45.06 -4.00 -40.03
CA PRO A 298 45.57 -2.94 -39.17
C PRO A 298 45.38 -3.30 -37.69
N GLU A 299 46.28 -2.80 -36.85
CA GLU A 299 46.06 -2.82 -35.40
C GLU A 299 44.84 -1.97 -35.05
N ALA A 300 44.10 -2.39 -34.01
CA ALA A 300 42.88 -1.73 -33.59
C ALA A 300 42.79 -1.66 -32.07
N ILE A 301 42.16 -0.59 -31.60
CA ILE A 301 41.88 -0.31 -30.18
C ILE A 301 40.39 0.01 -30.00
N GLY A 302 39.93 0.03 -28.75
CA GLY A 302 38.60 0.54 -28.41
C GLY A 302 37.77 -0.28 -27.40
N TRP A 303 38.39 -1.06 -26.51
CA TRP A 303 37.63 -1.69 -25.42
C TRP A 303 37.15 -0.63 -24.41
N GLU A 304 35.87 -0.71 -24.01
CA GLU A 304 35.29 0.29 -23.13
C GLU A 304 35.90 0.25 -21.72
N GLY A 305 36.58 1.34 -21.34
CA GLY A 305 37.29 1.48 -20.06
C GLY A 305 38.79 1.24 -20.11
N GLU A 306 39.35 0.93 -21.29
CA GLU A 306 40.80 0.90 -21.54
C GLU A 306 41.37 2.33 -21.52
N LYS A 307 42.43 2.57 -20.73
CA LYS A 307 43.12 3.87 -20.65
C LYS A 307 44.36 3.88 -21.54
N PRO A 308 44.60 4.92 -22.37
CA PRO A 308 45.86 5.07 -23.08
C PRO A 308 47.04 5.14 -22.10
N GLY A 309 48.03 4.25 -22.26
CA GLY A 309 49.34 4.34 -21.61
C GLY A 309 49.61 3.39 -20.42
N ASP A 310 48.62 2.69 -19.87
CA ASP A 310 48.80 1.90 -18.62
C ASP A 310 49.46 0.50 -18.84
N GLY A 311 49.74 0.12 -20.10
CA GLY A 311 50.42 -1.13 -20.48
C GLY A 311 49.64 -2.44 -20.21
N ARG A 312 48.62 -2.40 -19.35
CA ARG A 312 47.73 -3.52 -19.02
C ARG A 312 46.48 -3.51 -19.89
N LYS A 313 46.43 -4.45 -20.84
CA LYS A 313 45.24 -4.72 -21.69
C LYS A 313 44.14 -5.47 -20.91
N GLU A 314 43.72 -4.95 -19.75
CA GLU A 314 42.73 -5.60 -18.89
C GLU A 314 41.29 -5.30 -19.35
N LYS A 315 40.63 -6.30 -19.96
CA LYS A 315 39.19 -6.29 -20.27
C LYS A 315 38.38 -6.06 -18.99
N LYS A 316 37.75 -4.89 -18.85
CA LYS A 316 36.80 -4.63 -17.78
C LYS A 316 35.45 -5.30 -18.09
N LEU A 317 35.09 -6.33 -17.31
CA LEU A 317 33.74 -6.88 -17.31
C LEU A 317 32.80 -6.01 -16.47
N LYS A 318 31.59 -5.82 -16.98
CA LYS A 318 30.43 -5.24 -16.30
C LYS A 318 29.50 -6.38 -15.87
N GLU A 319 28.96 -6.33 -14.65
CA GLU A 319 27.92 -7.24 -14.15
C GLU A 319 26.56 -6.51 -14.15
N ILE A 320 25.51 -7.22 -14.55
CA ILE A 320 24.11 -6.80 -14.39
C ILE A 320 23.37 -7.89 -13.63
N ASN A 321 22.69 -7.49 -12.56
CA ASN A 321 21.79 -8.34 -11.80
C ASN A 321 20.36 -8.14 -12.33
N LEU A 322 19.76 -9.22 -12.85
CA LEU A 322 18.38 -9.31 -13.35
C LEU A 322 17.46 -10.04 -12.36
N GLU A 323 17.90 -10.39 -11.16
CA GLU A 323 17.17 -11.24 -10.21
C GLU A 323 15.86 -10.60 -9.71
N SER A 324 15.75 -9.26 -9.72
CA SER A 324 14.47 -8.54 -9.53
C SER A 324 13.44 -8.79 -10.66
N MET A 325 13.86 -9.37 -11.78
CA MET A 325 13.02 -9.74 -12.91
C MET A 325 12.57 -11.21 -12.87
N SER A 326 12.96 -11.98 -11.83
CA SER A 326 12.54 -13.37 -11.69
C SER A 326 11.01 -13.47 -11.50
N PRO A 327 10.35 -14.54 -12.01
CA PRO A 327 8.93 -14.77 -11.77
C PRO A 327 8.63 -14.78 -10.27
N GLU A 328 9.46 -15.47 -9.48
CA GLU A 328 9.27 -15.68 -8.05
C GLU A 328 9.36 -14.36 -7.28
N ARG A 329 10.38 -13.52 -7.57
CA ARG A 329 10.49 -12.20 -6.94
C ARG A 329 9.40 -11.24 -7.39
N ARG A 330 9.03 -11.24 -8.67
CA ARG A 330 7.91 -10.41 -9.16
C ARG A 330 6.59 -10.83 -8.53
N ASP A 331 6.36 -12.13 -8.38
CA ASP A 331 5.18 -12.67 -7.74
C ASP A 331 5.14 -12.31 -6.25
N GLU A 332 6.27 -12.43 -5.54
CA GLU A 332 6.42 -11.97 -4.16
C GLU A 332 6.18 -10.46 -4.04
N GLU A 333 6.73 -9.63 -4.93
CA GLU A 333 6.48 -8.19 -4.92
C GLU A 333 5.01 -7.84 -5.15
N GLN A 334 4.31 -8.60 -6.00
CA GLN A 334 2.87 -8.46 -6.24
C GLN A 334 2.03 -8.96 -5.05
N GLN A 335 2.46 -10.01 -4.37
CA GLN A 335 1.84 -10.48 -3.12
C GLN A 335 2.00 -9.46 -1.99
N LEU A 336 3.19 -8.86 -1.83
CA LEU A 336 3.49 -7.83 -0.85
C LEU A 336 2.90 -6.45 -1.20
N MET A 337 2.33 -6.26 -2.38
CA MET A 337 1.77 -4.98 -2.84
C MET A 337 0.72 -4.42 -1.87
N HIS A 338 -0.13 -5.27 -1.28
CA HIS A 338 -1.09 -4.86 -0.26
C HIS A 338 -0.40 -4.21 0.96
N LEU A 339 0.66 -4.81 1.47
CA LEU A 339 1.41 -4.28 2.62
C LEU A 339 2.22 -3.03 2.24
N LYS A 340 2.75 -2.96 1.01
CA LYS A 340 3.38 -1.74 0.47
C LYS A 340 2.39 -0.56 0.43
N LEU A 341 1.15 -0.80 -0.01
CA LEU A 341 0.07 0.20 0.00
C LEU A 341 -0.37 0.60 1.42
N MET A 342 -0.37 -0.33 2.39
CA MET A 342 -0.54 -0.01 3.81
C MET A 342 0.59 0.88 4.34
N GLY A 343 1.82 0.57 3.91
CA GLY A 343 3.04 1.36 4.09
C GLY A 343 2.90 2.83 3.68
N TRP A 344 2.19 3.09 2.58
CA TRP A 344 2.04 4.43 2.02
C TRP A 344 0.86 5.23 2.60
N ARG A 345 -0.21 4.57 3.04
CA ARG A 345 -1.43 5.26 3.51
C ARG A 345 -1.56 5.43 5.02
N HIS A 346 -0.97 4.54 5.79
CA HIS A 346 -1.28 4.44 7.23
C HIS A 346 -0.03 4.30 8.10
N PHE A 347 0.77 3.25 7.88
CA PHE A 347 1.89 2.92 8.75
C PHE A 347 3.02 2.25 7.96
N PRO A 348 4.29 2.70 8.04
CA PRO A 348 5.42 2.08 7.37
C PRO A 348 5.72 0.67 7.89
N VAL A 349 5.18 -0.35 7.20
CA VAL A 349 5.39 -1.77 7.50
C VAL A 349 6.84 -2.19 7.25
N ASP A 350 7.52 -2.78 8.24
CA ASP A 350 8.88 -3.31 8.07
C ASP A 350 8.86 -4.70 7.42
N LEU A 351 8.70 -4.70 6.09
CA LEU A 351 8.74 -5.90 5.25
C LEU A 351 10.06 -6.67 5.34
N LYS A 352 11.17 -6.01 5.73
CA LYS A 352 12.48 -6.67 5.84
C LYS A 352 12.58 -7.47 7.14
N ASN A 353 12.07 -6.92 8.23
CA ASN A 353 11.94 -7.65 9.49
C ASN A 353 10.95 -8.80 9.36
N LEU A 354 9.75 -8.55 8.80
CA LEU A 354 8.72 -9.57 8.56
C LEU A 354 9.20 -10.73 7.68
N SER A 355 9.91 -10.49 6.57
CA SER A 355 10.47 -11.57 5.74
C SER A 355 11.68 -12.27 6.38
N GLY A 356 12.41 -11.58 7.27
CA GLY A 356 13.57 -12.11 7.97
C GLY A 356 13.25 -13.02 9.16
N ILE A 357 12.13 -12.79 9.83
CA ILE A 357 11.75 -13.43 11.11
C ILE A 357 11.39 -14.91 10.98
N ARG A 358 11.75 -15.71 11.99
CA ARG A 358 11.41 -17.13 12.10
C ARG A 358 10.27 -17.34 13.09
N CYS A 359 9.14 -17.82 12.59
CA CYS A 359 7.97 -18.15 13.40
C CYS A 359 7.87 -19.67 13.59
N LEU A 360 7.95 -20.13 14.84
CA LEU A 360 7.68 -21.50 15.24
C LEU A 360 6.18 -21.66 15.54
N LEU A 361 5.51 -22.57 14.83
CA LEU A 361 4.11 -22.90 15.01
C LEU A 361 4.01 -24.27 15.69
N LEU A 362 3.59 -24.28 16.96
CA LEU A 362 3.38 -25.50 17.73
C LEU A 362 1.90 -25.91 17.62
N GLY A 363 1.63 -26.85 16.72
CA GLY A 363 0.30 -27.29 16.29
C GLY A 363 0.01 -26.92 14.84
N ALA A 364 -0.29 -27.92 14.02
CA ALA A 364 -0.70 -27.82 12.61
C ALA A 364 -2.21 -28.12 12.40
N GLY A 365 -2.99 -28.10 13.48
CA GLY A 365 -4.45 -28.22 13.46
C GLY A 365 -5.19 -26.97 12.96
N THR A 366 -6.45 -26.78 13.37
CA THR A 366 -7.33 -25.70 12.87
C THR A 366 -6.71 -24.30 12.97
N LEU A 367 -6.16 -23.96 14.15
CA LEU A 367 -5.43 -22.72 14.38
C LEU A 367 -4.11 -22.65 13.58
N GLY A 368 -3.36 -23.75 13.51
CA GLY A 368 -2.08 -23.83 12.78
C GLY A 368 -2.24 -23.51 11.29
N CYS A 369 -3.24 -24.09 10.63
CA CYS A 369 -3.55 -23.84 9.22
C CYS A 369 -4.02 -22.41 8.94
N GLU A 370 -4.72 -21.77 9.88
CA GLU A 370 -5.23 -20.40 9.72
C GLU A 370 -4.14 -19.35 10.02
N VAL A 371 -3.40 -19.52 11.13
CA VAL A 371 -2.29 -18.64 11.53
C VAL A 371 -1.16 -18.67 10.49
N SER A 372 -0.75 -19.84 9.99
CA SER A 372 0.29 -19.95 8.95
C SER A 372 -0.07 -19.16 7.68
N ARG A 373 -1.30 -19.29 7.18
CA ARG A 373 -1.79 -18.48 6.04
C ARG A 373 -1.72 -16.98 6.32
N LEU A 374 -2.25 -16.55 7.47
CA LEU A 374 -2.32 -15.14 7.82
C LEU A 374 -0.94 -14.50 8.09
N LEU A 375 0.04 -15.28 8.57
CA LEU A 375 1.44 -14.84 8.68
C LEU A 375 2.06 -14.58 7.29
N MET A 376 1.78 -15.43 6.29
CA MET A 376 2.21 -15.16 4.91
C MET A 376 1.58 -13.89 4.33
N THR A 377 0.32 -13.61 4.66
CA THR A 377 -0.37 -12.35 4.31
C THR A 377 0.29 -11.13 4.94
N TRP A 378 0.81 -11.27 6.16
CA TRP A 378 1.66 -10.28 6.84
C TRP A 378 3.10 -10.21 6.30
N GLY A 379 3.48 -11.02 5.32
CA GLY A 379 4.80 -10.98 4.69
C GLY A 379 5.86 -11.86 5.36
N VAL A 380 5.47 -12.72 6.31
CA VAL A 380 6.37 -13.71 6.92
C VAL A 380 6.77 -14.76 5.87
N ARG A 381 8.05 -15.16 5.90
CA ARG A 381 8.63 -16.12 4.94
C ARG A 381 9.33 -17.32 5.54
N LYS A 382 9.55 -17.39 6.86
CA LYS A 382 10.21 -18.54 7.51
C LYS A 382 9.31 -19.10 8.59
N LEU A 383 8.76 -20.28 8.33
CA LEU A 383 7.89 -20.99 9.24
C LEU A 383 8.54 -22.33 9.63
N THR A 384 8.56 -22.66 10.91
CA THR A 384 8.82 -24.04 11.36
C THR A 384 7.55 -24.56 12.00
N VAL A 385 7.02 -25.69 11.52
CA VAL A 385 5.75 -26.25 11.97
C VAL A 385 5.99 -27.58 12.67
N VAL A 386 5.47 -27.71 13.90
CA VAL A 386 5.60 -28.89 14.76
C VAL A 386 4.21 -29.46 15.05
N ASP A 387 3.99 -30.74 14.75
CA ASP A 387 2.76 -31.49 15.09
C ASP A 387 3.05 -33.00 15.10
N GLY A 388 2.59 -33.74 16.10
CA GLY A 388 2.78 -35.21 16.18
C GLY A 388 1.71 -36.01 15.40
N GLY A 389 0.56 -35.38 15.15
CA GLY A 389 -0.62 -36.00 14.58
C GLY A 389 -0.54 -36.26 13.07
N HIS A 390 -1.50 -37.05 12.60
CA HIS A 390 -1.72 -37.35 11.17
C HIS A 390 -3.05 -36.74 10.73
N VAL A 391 -3.17 -36.39 9.45
CA VAL A 391 -4.42 -35.90 8.88
C VAL A 391 -5.44 -37.03 8.87
N SER A 392 -6.63 -36.76 9.42
CA SER A 392 -7.77 -37.67 9.41
C SER A 392 -8.96 -37.05 8.66
N MET A 393 -9.95 -37.85 8.26
CA MET A 393 -11.13 -37.34 7.54
C MET A 393 -11.89 -36.20 8.27
N PRO A 394 -12.07 -36.23 9.62
CA PRO A 394 -12.60 -35.09 10.36
C PRO A 394 -11.73 -33.82 10.29
N ASP A 395 -10.43 -33.93 10.00
CA ASP A 395 -9.52 -32.80 9.85
C ASP A 395 -9.72 -32.10 8.51
N VAL A 396 -9.86 -32.82 7.40
CA VAL A 396 -10.12 -32.24 6.06
C VAL A 396 -11.29 -31.26 6.10
N LEU A 397 -12.36 -31.60 6.83
CA LEU A 397 -13.53 -30.75 7.00
C LEU A 397 -13.35 -29.55 7.94
N LYS A 398 -12.39 -29.57 8.88
CA LYS A 398 -12.21 -28.52 9.91
C LYS A 398 -10.96 -27.67 9.73
N GLN A 399 -9.95 -28.20 9.05
CA GLN A 399 -8.59 -27.67 8.98
C GLN A 399 -8.35 -27.16 7.55
N SER A 400 -8.22 -25.85 7.43
CA SER A 400 -8.39 -25.09 6.18
C SER A 400 -7.42 -25.36 5.02
N LEU A 401 -6.45 -26.25 5.19
CA LEU A 401 -5.40 -26.53 4.21
C LEU A 401 -5.40 -27.97 3.70
N TYR A 402 -5.97 -28.93 4.42
CA TYR A 402 -5.89 -30.34 4.04
C TYR A 402 -7.02 -30.74 3.10
N VAL A 403 -6.72 -31.68 2.19
CA VAL A 403 -7.66 -32.31 1.24
C VAL A 403 -7.74 -33.82 1.49
N ASP A 404 -8.67 -34.50 0.82
CA ASP A 404 -8.88 -35.95 0.98
C ASP A 404 -7.58 -36.76 0.77
N ASP A 405 -6.74 -36.37 -0.21
CA ASP A 405 -5.45 -36.99 -0.53
C ASP A 405 -4.38 -36.87 0.58
N ASP A 406 -4.52 -35.95 1.53
CA ASP A 406 -3.59 -35.81 2.66
C ASP A 406 -3.85 -36.84 3.78
N CYS A 407 -4.97 -37.58 3.73
CA CYS A 407 -5.36 -38.49 4.81
C CYS A 407 -4.29 -39.55 5.10
N GLY A 408 -3.87 -39.65 6.36
CA GLY A 408 -2.79 -40.54 6.82
C GLY A 408 -1.38 -39.94 6.70
N VAL A 409 -1.20 -38.77 6.09
CA VAL A 409 0.07 -38.04 6.09
C VAL A 409 0.24 -37.30 7.43
N PRO A 410 1.47 -37.22 8.01
CA PRO A 410 1.73 -36.37 9.18
C PRO A 410 1.35 -34.91 8.93
N ARG A 411 0.59 -34.29 9.84
CA ARG A 411 0.04 -32.92 9.66
C ARG A 411 1.14 -31.89 9.40
N ALA A 412 2.23 -31.96 10.16
CA ALA A 412 3.39 -31.10 9.99
C ALA A 412 3.98 -31.15 8.57
N THR A 413 3.95 -32.32 7.91
CA THR A 413 4.46 -32.51 6.54
C THR A 413 3.43 -32.12 5.49
N ALA A 414 2.16 -32.52 5.69
CA ALA A 414 1.05 -32.25 4.77
C ALA A 414 0.82 -30.74 4.56
N ILE A 415 1.08 -29.89 5.56
CA ILE A 415 0.84 -28.44 5.45
C ILE A 415 1.79 -27.74 4.45
N VAL A 416 2.98 -28.30 4.21
CA VAL A 416 4.06 -27.68 3.41
C VAL A 416 3.68 -27.41 1.97
N PRO A 417 3.20 -28.39 1.16
CA PRO A 417 2.78 -28.13 -0.22
C PRO A 417 1.71 -27.04 -0.30
N HIS A 418 0.68 -27.10 0.55
CA HIS A 418 -0.46 -26.16 0.53
C HIS A 418 -0.07 -24.71 0.84
N LEU A 419 0.98 -24.49 1.63
CA LEU A 419 1.57 -23.17 1.86
C LEU A 419 2.42 -22.72 0.67
N LYS A 420 3.27 -23.60 0.13
CA LYS A 420 4.15 -23.28 -1.02
C LYS A 420 3.38 -23.04 -2.31
N GLU A 421 2.26 -23.72 -2.52
CA GLU A 421 1.36 -23.45 -3.67
C GLU A 421 0.71 -22.07 -3.60
N ARG A 422 0.62 -21.45 -2.42
CA ARG A 422 0.09 -20.08 -2.22
C ARG A 422 1.21 -19.04 -2.27
N CYS A 423 2.33 -19.30 -1.61
CA CYS A 423 3.50 -18.42 -1.59
C CYS A 423 4.78 -19.23 -1.89
N PRO A 424 5.25 -19.33 -3.14
CA PRO A 424 6.46 -20.09 -3.46
C PRO A 424 7.74 -19.59 -2.77
N ALA A 425 7.74 -18.35 -2.28
CA ALA A 425 8.83 -17.74 -1.52
C ALA A 425 8.84 -18.13 -0.02
N VAL A 426 7.84 -18.87 0.47
CA VAL A 426 7.80 -19.32 1.87
C VAL A 426 8.71 -20.54 2.09
N ASP A 427 9.67 -20.36 3.00
CA ASP A 427 10.46 -21.43 3.56
C ASP A 427 9.69 -22.05 4.74
N VAL A 428 9.50 -23.37 4.68
CA VAL A 428 8.70 -24.12 5.66
C VAL A 428 9.46 -25.38 6.05
N GLU A 429 9.91 -25.42 7.29
CA GLU A 429 10.46 -26.61 7.93
C GLU A 429 9.33 -27.37 8.63
N ALA A 430 9.20 -28.66 8.34
CA ALA A 430 8.18 -29.54 8.89
C ALA A 430 8.79 -30.55 9.86
N ILE A 431 8.27 -30.60 11.08
CA ILE A 431 8.77 -31.46 12.15
C ILE A 431 7.62 -32.26 12.74
N GLN A 432 7.59 -33.56 12.41
CA GLN A 432 6.74 -34.51 13.11
C GLN A 432 7.38 -34.81 14.48
N MET A 433 6.71 -34.41 15.56
CA MET A 433 7.17 -34.57 16.94
C MET A 433 5.99 -34.34 17.90
N GLU A 434 5.85 -35.20 18.92
CA GLU A 434 4.92 -34.95 20.03
C GLU A 434 5.51 -33.91 20.99
N ILE A 435 4.66 -33.01 21.52
CA ILE A 435 5.13 -31.96 22.43
C ILE A 435 5.13 -32.52 23.87
N PRO A 436 6.29 -32.56 24.57
CA PRO A 436 6.36 -33.09 25.93
C PRO A 436 5.44 -32.35 26.89
N ALA A 437 4.55 -33.09 27.55
CA ALA A 437 3.45 -32.55 28.36
C ALA A 437 3.40 -33.24 29.75
N PRO A 438 3.19 -32.49 30.86
CA PRO A 438 3.12 -33.09 32.19
C PRO A 438 1.98 -34.10 32.36
N GLY A 439 2.26 -35.22 33.02
CA GLY A 439 1.26 -36.26 33.32
C GLY A 439 1.01 -37.28 32.20
N ASN A 440 1.56 -37.08 31.00
CA ASN A 440 1.48 -38.06 29.92
C ASN A 440 2.51 -39.22 30.12
N PRO A 441 2.23 -40.44 29.63
CA PRO A 441 3.16 -41.56 29.73
C PRO A 441 4.46 -41.27 28.96
N VAL A 442 5.60 -41.38 29.64
CA VAL A 442 6.91 -41.12 29.05
C VAL A 442 7.29 -42.24 28.06
N SER A 443 7.37 -41.91 26.78
CA SER A 443 8.01 -42.76 25.77
C SER A 443 9.55 -42.68 25.89
N PRO A 444 10.30 -43.64 25.32
CA PRO A 444 11.76 -43.56 25.28
C PRO A 444 12.32 -42.35 24.51
N SER A 445 11.54 -41.70 23.63
CA SER A 445 11.98 -40.56 22.81
C SER A 445 11.80 -39.20 23.49
N VAL A 446 11.07 -39.11 24.61
CA VAL A 446 10.69 -37.81 25.22
C VAL A 446 11.90 -36.92 25.54
N LEU A 447 13.07 -37.49 25.83
CA LEU A 447 14.29 -36.71 26.05
C LEU A 447 14.81 -36.07 24.76
N ASP A 448 14.88 -36.83 23.67
CA ASP A 448 15.27 -36.33 22.34
C ASP A 448 14.28 -35.26 21.83
N ASP A 449 12.98 -35.49 22.06
CA ASP A 449 11.90 -34.54 21.73
C ASP A 449 12.02 -33.26 22.59
N CYS A 450 12.43 -33.38 23.86
CA CYS A 450 12.74 -32.23 24.72
C CYS A 450 13.95 -31.41 24.22
N GLU A 451 15.07 -32.07 23.91
CA GLU A 451 16.28 -31.42 23.37
C GLU A 451 16.01 -30.72 22.03
N ARG A 452 15.24 -31.38 21.16
CA ARG A 452 14.82 -30.84 19.87
C ARG A 452 13.93 -29.61 20.05
N LEU A 453 12.90 -29.67 20.91
CA LEU A 453 12.03 -28.52 21.17
C LEU A 453 12.81 -27.33 21.78
N GLN A 454 13.74 -27.58 22.70
CA GLN A 454 14.63 -26.54 23.24
C GLN A 454 15.43 -25.87 22.12
N THR A 455 16.01 -26.66 21.21
CA THR A 455 16.78 -26.16 20.07
C THR A 455 15.93 -25.30 19.13
N LEU A 456 14.69 -25.72 18.85
CA LEU A 456 13.74 -25.00 17.99
C LEU A 456 13.29 -23.67 18.59
N VAL A 457 12.99 -23.64 19.90
CA VAL A 457 12.63 -22.38 20.58
C VAL A 457 13.84 -21.43 20.61
N ALA A 458 15.05 -21.93 20.87
CA ALA A 458 16.26 -21.12 20.87
C ALA A 458 16.61 -20.54 19.49
N SER A 459 16.39 -21.30 18.41
CA SER A 459 16.67 -20.88 17.03
C SER A 459 15.59 -19.97 16.41
N SER A 460 14.38 -19.94 16.98
CA SER A 460 13.25 -19.14 16.50
C SER A 460 13.21 -17.73 17.11
N ASP A 461 12.46 -16.83 16.48
CA ASP A 461 12.31 -15.45 16.96
C ASP A 461 10.96 -15.25 17.67
N VAL A 462 9.90 -15.89 17.18
CA VAL A 462 8.54 -15.90 17.77
C VAL A 462 7.98 -17.32 17.80
N VAL A 463 7.26 -17.66 18.86
CA VAL A 463 6.61 -18.97 19.07
C VAL A 463 5.09 -18.79 19.22
N PHE A 464 4.32 -19.50 18.40
CA PHE A 464 2.87 -19.59 18.53
C PHE A 464 2.49 -20.93 19.17
N LEU A 465 1.80 -20.86 20.32
CA LEU A 465 1.30 -22.02 21.06
C LEU A 465 -0.15 -22.28 20.62
N LEU A 466 -0.30 -23.15 19.61
CA LEU A 466 -1.55 -23.45 18.90
C LEU A 466 -2.04 -24.89 19.16
N THR A 467 -1.54 -25.54 20.20
CA THR A 467 -1.82 -26.93 20.56
C THR A 467 -3.29 -27.13 20.97
N ASP A 468 -3.74 -28.37 20.99
CA ASP A 468 -5.07 -28.76 21.46
C ASP A 468 -5.18 -28.68 23.00
N THR A 469 -4.27 -29.38 23.69
CA THR A 469 -4.26 -29.61 25.13
C THR A 469 -3.65 -28.47 25.93
N TRP A 470 -4.06 -28.33 27.19
CA TRP A 470 -3.52 -27.31 28.09
C TRP A 470 -2.08 -27.65 28.53
N GLU A 471 -1.84 -28.93 28.77
CA GLU A 471 -0.62 -29.53 29.31
C GLU A 471 0.56 -29.38 28.34
N SER A 472 0.32 -29.58 27.03
CA SER A 472 1.33 -29.41 25.97
C SER A 472 1.83 -27.97 25.83
N ARG A 473 1.11 -26.97 26.38
CA ARG A 473 1.58 -25.57 26.39
C ARG A 473 2.63 -25.31 27.47
N TRP A 474 2.77 -26.19 28.47
CA TRP A 474 3.63 -25.94 29.64
C TRP A 474 5.11 -25.83 29.28
N PHE A 475 5.69 -26.86 28.66
CA PHE A 475 7.11 -26.89 28.36
C PHE A 475 7.54 -25.82 27.32
N PRO A 476 6.79 -25.58 26.22
CA PRO A 476 7.03 -24.41 25.37
C PRO A 476 7.00 -23.07 26.10
N THR A 477 6.08 -22.89 27.06
CA THR A 477 5.98 -21.66 27.86
C THR A 477 7.21 -21.46 28.75
N LEU A 478 7.68 -22.54 29.40
CA LEU A 478 8.92 -22.53 30.19
C LEU A 478 10.12 -22.10 29.34
N LEU A 479 10.28 -22.73 28.16
CA LEU A 479 11.37 -22.42 27.23
C LEU A 479 11.32 -20.97 26.75
N CYS A 480 10.16 -20.47 26.32
CA CYS A 480 10.01 -19.09 25.86
C CYS A 480 10.33 -18.07 26.97
N ALA A 481 9.92 -18.36 28.21
CA ALA A 481 10.22 -17.52 29.37
C ALA A 481 11.70 -17.57 29.77
N ASN A 482 12.39 -18.70 29.58
CA ASN A 482 13.83 -18.80 29.83
C ASN A 482 14.64 -18.02 28.77
N GLU A 483 14.32 -18.24 27.50
CA GLU A 483 15.03 -17.71 26.33
C GLU A 483 14.59 -16.27 25.92
N ASN A 484 13.63 -15.67 26.63
CA ASN A 484 13.00 -14.38 26.31
C ASN A 484 12.45 -14.29 24.86
N LYS A 485 11.81 -15.36 24.39
CA LYS A 485 11.17 -15.40 23.06
C LYS A 485 9.77 -14.81 23.11
N MET A 486 9.37 -14.10 22.05
CA MET A 486 7.97 -13.65 21.93
C MET A 486 7.08 -14.88 21.82
N ALA A 487 6.22 -15.11 22.80
CA ALA A 487 5.28 -16.23 22.80
C ALA A 487 3.85 -15.72 22.72
N ILE A 488 3.05 -16.31 21.82
CA ILE A 488 1.63 -16.01 21.64
C ILE A 488 0.83 -17.30 21.81
N THR A 489 -0.07 -17.32 22.78
CA THR A 489 -1.03 -18.40 22.96
C THR A 489 -2.35 -18.01 22.29
N ALA A 490 -2.81 -18.90 21.41
CA ALA A 490 -4.17 -18.89 20.92
C ALA A 490 -4.87 -20.16 21.41
N ALA A 491 -6.13 -20.03 21.85
CA ALA A 491 -6.88 -21.11 22.45
C ALA A 491 -8.38 -20.97 22.18
N LEU A 492 -9.00 -22.13 21.95
CA LEU A 492 -10.43 -22.30 21.69
C LEU A 492 -11.06 -23.05 22.86
N GLY A 493 -12.06 -22.45 23.48
CA GLY A 493 -13.11 -23.17 24.20
C GLY A 493 -14.22 -23.59 23.23
N HIS A 494 -15.30 -24.16 23.76
CA HIS A 494 -16.48 -24.52 22.95
C HIS A 494 -17.13 -23.29 22.26
N ASP A 495 -17.34 -22.21 23.03
CA ASP A 495 -18.06 -21.00 22.60
C ASP A 495 -17.27 -19.68 22.80
N SER A 496 -16.08 -19.80 23.38
CA SER A 496 -15.26 -18.71 23.91
C SER A 496 -13.79 -18.95 23.60
N TYR A 497 -12.96 -17.92 23.76
CA TYR A 497 -11.56 -17.97 23.34
C TYR A 497 -10.63 -17.10 24.19
N LEU A 498 -9.34 -17.43 24.11
CA LEU A 498 -8.23 -16.66 24.65
C LEU A 498 -7.18 -16.45 23.55
N VAL A 499 -6.78 -15.19 23.35
CA VAL A 499 -5.56 -14.82 22.62
C VAL A 499 -4.71 -13.97 23.55
N MET A 500 -3.47 -14.37 23.80
CA MET A 500 -2.56 -13.57 24.64
C MET A 500 -1.13 -13.68 24.18
N ARG A 501 -0.35 -12.62 24.45
CA ARG A 501 1.11 -12.65 24.43
C ARG A 501 1.62 -12.94 25.84
N HIS A 502 2.78 -13.59 25.96
CA HIS A 502 3.44 -13.77 27.24
C HIS A 502 4.36 -12.59 27.55
N GLY A 503 4.55 -12.27 28.82
CA GLY A 503 5.56 -11.30 29.24
C GLY A 503 7.00 -11.82 29.07
N ALA A 504 7.94 -10.89 29.01
CA ALA A 504 9.37 -11.22 29.08
C ALA A 504 9.70 -12.04 30.35
N GLY A 505 10.72 -12.88 30.25
CA GLY A 505 11.32 -13.53 31.41
C GLY A 505 12.11 -12.54 32.27
N PRO A 506 12.67 -13.00 33.41
CA PRO A 506 13.50 -12.17 34.30
C PRO A 506 14.88 -11.81 33.68
N GLY A 507 15.16 -12.27 32.46
CA GLY A 507 16.46 -12.10 31.81
C GLY A 507 17.59 -12.97 32.39
N THR A 508 18.74 -12.86 31.74
CA THR A 508 20.06 -13.28 32.22
C THR A 508 21.07 -12.26 31.70
N ARG A 509 21.50 -11.30 32.53
CA ARG A 509 22.74 -10.57 32.22
C ARG A 509 23.89 -11.55 32.38
N SER A 510 24.84 -11.54 31.46
CA SER A 510 26.02 -12.41 31.45
C SER A 510 27.04 -11.99 32.53
N GLY A 511 26.62 -12.10 33.79
CA GLY A 511 27.43 -11.96 35.00
C GLY A 511 27.69 -13.31 35.64
N ASN A 512 28.52 -13.33 36.68
CA ASN A 512 28.93 -14.55 37.37
C ASN A 512 27.71 -15.25 38.01
N MET A 513 27.73 -16.59 38.08
CA MET A 513 26.57 -17.38 38.55
C MET A 513 26.08 -16.95 39.95
N ASP A 514 27.01 -16.56 40.82
CA ASP A 514 26.72 -16.12 42.19
C ASP A 514 26.08 -14.72 42.26
N ASP A 515 26.46 -13.78 41.38
CA ASP A 515 25.84 -12.45 41.29
C ASP A 515 24.39 -12.54 40.78
N VAL A 516 24.13 -13.48 39.87
CA VAL A 516 22.79 -13.76 39.35
C VAL A 516 21.89 -14.31 40.46
N ILE A 517 22.38 -15.22 41.30
CA ILE A 517 21.63 -15.75 42.47
C ILE A 517 21.32 -14.62 43.48
N ALA A 518 22.28 -13.73 43.74
CA ALA A 518 22.08 -12.59 44.65
C ALA A 518 21.08 -11.54 44.13
N GLN A 519 20.96 -11.37 42.81
CA GLN A 519 19.95 -10.49 42.20
C GLN A 519 18.56 -11.13 42.11
N ILE A 520 18.48 -12.44 41.79
CA ILE A 520 17.20 -13.19 41.67
C ILE A 520 16.40 -13.18 42.98
N GLN A 521 17.06 -13.13 44.14
CA GLN A 521 16.40 -13.06 45.45
C GLN A 521 15.62 -11.76 45.71
N ASN A 522 15.89 -10.67 44.97
CA ASN A 522 15.29 -9.35 45.23
C ASN A 522 14.21 -8.90 44.22
N LEU A 523 14.16 -9.48 43.01
CA LEU A 523 13.24 -9.04 41.94
C LEU A 523 12.38 -10.20 41.40
N SER A 524 11.32 -10.52 42.12
CA SER A 524 10.53 -11.74 41.87
C SER A 524 9.57 -11.65 40.66
N THR A 525 9.07 -10.45 40.34
CA THR A 525 8.07 -10.23 39.27
C THR A 525 8.42 -9.08 38.30
N GLU A 526 9.64 -8.54 38.38
CA GLU A 526 10.12 -7.46 37.50
C GLU A 526 10.96 -7.99 36.33
N ASP A 527 11.01 -7.21 35.25
CA ASP A 527 11.79 -7.48 34.05
C ASP A 527 13.21 -6.89 34.11
N ALA A 528 13.99 -7.07 33.03
CA ALA A 528 15.35 -6.54 32.93
C ALA A 528 15.47 -5.00 32.97
N LEU A 529 14.34 -4.28 33.00
CA LEU A 529 14.21 -2.82 33.10
C LEU A 529 13.64 -2.36 34.46
N GLY A 530 13.35 -3.28 35.38
CA GLY A 530 12.73 -2.96 36.69
C GLY A 530 11.23 -2.64 36.60
N ARG A 531 10.53 -3.20 35.60
CA ARG A 531 9.08 -3.02 35.41
C ARG A 531 8.34 -4.33 35.70
N GLN A 532 7.12 -4.24 36.22
CA GLN A 532 6.28 -5.41 36.45
C GLN A 532 6.07 -6.23 35.15
N ARG A 533 6.49 -7.49 35.15
CA ARG A 533 6.32 -8.41 34.02
C ARG A 533 4.86 -8.78 33.85
N LEU A 534 4.42 -8.85 32.59
CA LEU A 534 3.19 -9.53 32.20
C LEU A 534 3.29 -11.04 32.47
N GLY A 535 2.14 -11.69 32.71
CA GLY A 535 2.09 -13.12 32.95
C GLY A 535 2.32 -13.98 31.71
N CYS A 536 2.48 -15.28 31.92
CA CYS A 536 2.21 -16.28 30.88
C CYS A 536 0.79 -16.85 31.08
N CYS A 537 0.37 -17.76 30.19
CA CYS A 537 -0.96 -18.39 30.30
C CYS A 537 -1.20 -19.11 31.64
N PHE A 538 -0.16 -19.68 32.27
CA PHE A 538 -0.23 -20.37 33.56
C PHE A 538 -0.28 -19.44 34.81
N CYS A 539 -0.21 -18.11 34.66
CA CYS A 539 -0.25 -17.20 35.81
C CYS A 539 -1.65 -17.01 36.44
N ASN A 540 -2.71 -17.26 35.67
CA ASN A 540 -4.10 -17.13 36.12
C ASN A 540 -4.84 -18.44 35.84
N ASP A 541 -5.95 -18.70 36.55
CA ASP A 541 -6.86 -19.79 36.22
C ASP A 541 -7.57 -19.53 34.87
N THR A 542 -6.89 -19.92 33.81
CA THR A 542 -7.41 -20.05 32.45
C THR A 542 -7.75 -21.50 32.11
N ALA A 543 -7.30 -22.47 32.93
CA ALA A 543 -7.59 -23.90 32.77
C ALA A 543 -9.10 -24.18 32.80
N SER A 544 -9.87 -23.39 33.57
CA SER A 544 -11.34 -23.40 33.57
C SER A 544 -11.99 -23.23 32.18
N LEU A 545 -11.35 -22.55 31.22
CA LEU A 545 -11.84 -22.46 29.83
C LEU A 545 -11.73 -23.81 29.10
N PHE A 546 -10.67 -24.59 29.37
CA PHE A 546 -10.36 -25.84 28.70
C PHE A 546 -11.04 -27.05 29.36
N ASN A 547 -11.10 -27.08 30.70
CA ASN A 547 -11.76 -28.12 31.50
C ASN A 547 -13.29 -28.19 31.29
N SER A 548 -13.86 -27.29 30.49
CA SER A 548 -15.25 -27.32 30.04
C SER A 548 -15.49 -28.21 28.80
N ILE A 549 -14.42 -28.68 28.16
CA ILE A 549 -14.46 -29.51 26.96
C ILE A 549 -14.41 -31.00 27.38
N SER A 550 -15.54 -31.68 27.29
CA SER A 550 -15.56 -33.14 27.11
C SER A 550 -15.10 -33.49 25.69
N ASP A 551 -14.50 -34.68 25.48
CA ASP A 551 -13.97 -35.13 24.17
C ASP A 551 -14.93 -35.02 22.97
N GLU A 552 -16.24 -34.90 23.21
CA GLU A 552 -17.27 -34.78 22.17
C GLU A 552 -17.63 -33.34 21.75
N THR A 553 -17.19 -32.30 22.48
CA THR A 553 -17.63 -30.90 22.26
C THR A 553 -16.70 -30.11 21.32
N VAL A 554 -17.08 -30.01 20.04
CA VAL A 554 -16.33 -29.28 18.99
C VAL A 554 -16.55 -27.76 19.10
N ALA A 555 -15.47 -26.98 19.03
CA ALA A 555 -15.52 -25.52 19.02
C ALA A 555 -16.26 -24.96 17.77
N LEU A 556 -17.00 -23.85 17.94
CA LEU A 556 -17.70 -23.19 16.83
C LEU A 556 -16.72 -22.75 15.72
N PRO A 557 -16.91 -23.14 14.43
CA PRO A 557 -15.96 -22.85 13.36
C PRO A 557 -15.53 -21.40 13.22
N GLY A 558 -16.45 -20.44 13.38
CA GLY A 558 -16.15 -19.00 13.31
C GLY A 558 -15.13 -18.52 14.36
N LEU A 559 -14.96 -19.22 15.49
CA LEU A 559 -13.95 -18.90 16.50
C LEU A 559 -12.54 -19.02 15.92
N THR A 560 -12.24 -20.07 15.15
CA THR A 560 -10.90 -20.34 14.59
C THR A 560 -10.38 -19.13 13.81
N SER A 561 -11.22 -18.57 12.92
CA SER A 561 -10.86 -17.42 12.08
C SER A 561 -10.75 -16.11 12.87
N ILE A 562 -11.60 -15.89 13.87
CA ILE A 562 -11.52 -14.72 14.76
C ILE A 562 -10.26 -14.75 15.64
N VAL A 563 -9.95 -15.92 16.20
CA VAL A 563 -8.84 -16.14 17.12
C VAL A 563 -7.50 -16.06 16.39
N SER A 564 -7.39 -16.70 15.24
CA SER A 564 -6.17 -16.66 14.42
C SER A 564 -5.92 -15.26 13.88
N GLY A 565 -6.96 -14.55 13.42
CA GLY A 565 -6.89 -13.14 13.03
C GLY A 565 -6.37 -12.26 14.17
N LYS A 566 -6.91 -12.43 15.39
CA LYS A 566 -6.43 -11.68 16.57
C LYS A 566 -4.99 -12.03 16.95
N ALA A 567 -4.58 -13.29 16.82
CA ALA A 567 -3.22 -13.74 17.16
C ALA A 567 -2.16 -13.14 16.22
N VAL A 568 -2.38 -13.14 14.91
CA VAL A 568 -1.43 -12.53 13.95
C VAL A 568 -1.40 -11.00 14.06
N GLU A 569 -2.52 -10.36 14.39
CA GLU A 569 -2.58 -8.90 14.58
C GLU A 569 -1.89 -8.47 15.89
N LEU A 570 -1.93 -9.32 16.92
CA LEU A 570 -1.15 -9.12 18.15
C LEU A 570 0.36 -9.29 17.87
N PHE A 571 0.74 -10.32 17.13
CA PHE A 571 2.12 -10.54 16.64
C PHE A 571 2.65 -9.33 15.86
N ALA A 572 1.92 -8.90 14.83
CA ALA A 572 2.35 -7.80 13.97
C ALA A 572 2.56 -6.50 14.77
N ARG A 573 1.75 -6.26 15.82
CA ARG A 573 1.95 -5.13 16.73
C ARG A 573 3.18 -5.30 17.61
N MET A 574 3.38 -6.46 18.24
CA MET A 574 4.58 -6.75 19.04
C MET A 574 5.86 -6.52 18.24
N LEU A 575 5.88 -6.96 16.98
CA LEU A 575 7.04 -6.84 16.11
C LEU A 575 7.39 -5.39 15.74
N HIS A 576 6.38 -4.53 15.59
CA HIS A 576 6.57 -3.11 15.27
C HIS A 576 6.58 -2.20 16.52
N HIS A 577 6.41 -2.75 17.72
CA HIS A 577 6.52 -1.98 18.97
C HIS A 577 8.00 -1.81 19.34
N PRO A 578 8.48 -0.59 19.67
CA PRO A 578 9.89 -0.33 19.93
C PRO A 578 10.47 -1.15 21.09
N GLU A 579 9.67 -1.47 22.10
CA GLU A 579 10.06 -2.31 23.24
C GLU A 579 9.83 -3.83 23.02
N GLY A 580 9.23 -4.24 21.89
CA GLY A 580 8.99 -5.65 21.56
C GLY A 580 8.30 -6.46 22.65
N ILE A 581 8.98 -7.48 23.19
CA ILE A 581 8.49 -8.35 24.27
C ILE A 581 8.34 -7.62 25.63
N HIS A 582 9.09 -6.54 25.86
CA HIS A 582 9.05 -5.75 27.10
C HIS A 582 7.91 -4.72 27.14
N ALA A 583 7.17 -4.59 26.04
CA ALA A 583 6.10 -3.61 25.92
C ALA A 583 5.01 -3.81 26.98
N PRO A 584 4.55 -2.75 27.67
CA PRO A 584 3.48 -2.82 28.67
C PRO A 584 2.18 -3.30 28.03
N GLY A 585 1.28 -3.85 28.86
CA GLY A 585 -0.06 -4.23 28.41
C GLY A 585 -0.98 -3.01 28.33
N ASP A 586 -1.67 -2.85 27.21
CA ASP A 586 -2.71 -1.82 27.06
C ASP A 586 -4.11 -2.39 27.39
N MET A 587 -4.99 -1.54 27.94
CA MET A 587 -6.42 -1.83 28.12
C MET A 587 -7.25 -1.03 27.11
N ALA A 588 -8.43 -1.55 26.75
CA ALA A 588 -9.40 -0.82 25.94
C ALA A 588 -9.75 0.54 26.59
N GLY A 589 -9.69 1.62 25.79
CA GLY A 589 -9.94 2.98 26.26
C GLY A 589 -8.73 3.73 26.82
N MET A 590 -7.52 3.15 26.77
CA MET A 590 -6.28 3.91 26.97
C MET A 590 -5.87 4.63 25.67
N ASP A 591 -5.20 5.77 25.79
CA ASP A 591 -4.52 6.39 24.65
C ASP A 591 -3.15 5.74 24.41
N THR A 592 -2.74 5.61 23.15
CA THR A 592 -1.47 4.99 22.76
C THR A 592 -0.86 5.68 21.54
N GLU A 593 0.45 5.88 21.57
CA GLU A 593 1.21 6.41 20.43
C GLU A 593 1.54 5.32 19.38
N HIS A 594 1.22 4.05 19.67
CA HIS A 594 1.51 2.95 18.75
C HIS A 594 0.63 3.04 17.49
N GLN A 595 1.26 3.15 16.32
CA GLN A 595 0.56 3.45 15.06
C GLN A 595 -0.35 2.32 14.55
N LEU A 596 -0.25 1.10 15.11
CA LEU A 596 -1.21 0.02 14.88
C LEU A 596 -2.29 -0.07 15.99
N GLY A 597 -2.27 0.85 16.95
CA GLY A 597 -3.15 0.91 18.14
C GLY A 597 -2.70 -0.01 19.28
N LEU A 598 -3.57 -0.12 20.31
CA LEU A 598 -3.32 -0.78 21.60
C LEU A 598 -2.59 -2.14 21.50
N LEU A 599 -1.64 -2.42 22.39
CA LEU A 599 -0.97 -3.71 22.52
C LEU A 599 -1.46 -4.47 23.78
N PRO A 600 -2.65 -5.10 23.74
CA PRO A 600 -3.19 -5.79 24.90
C PRO A 600 -2.30 -6.97 25.34
N HIS A 601 -2.41 -7.33 26.61
CA HIS A 601 -1.78 -8.54 27.13
C HIS A 601 -2.62 -9.78 26.78
N GLN A 602 -3.88 -9.82 27.22
CA GLN A 602 -4.86 -10.86 26.89
C GLN A 602 -6.10 -10.25 26.23
N MET A 603 -6.67 -10.99 25.29
CA MET A 603 -8.01 -10.80 24.74
C MET A 603 -8.85 -12.04 25.05
N ARG A 604 -10.00 -11.84 25.68
CA ARG A 604 -10.98 -12.89 25.97
C ARG A 604 -12.32 -12.51 25.37
N GLY A 605 -13.02 -13.46 24.76
CA GLY A 605 -14.35 -13.21 24.22
C GLY A 605 -15.18 -14.48 24.08
N SER A 606 -16.48 -14.30 23.90
CA SER A 606 -17.46 -15.34 23.62
C SER A 606 -18.27 -14.95 22.39
N LEU A 607 -18.47 -15.92 21.51
CA LEU A 607 -19.35 -15.74 20.36
C LEU A 607 -20.79 -15.54 20.85
N PRO A 608 -21.40 -16.44 21.65
CA PRO A 608 -22.78 -16.29 22.11
C PRO A 608 -23.09 -14.98 22.83
N ARG A 609 -22.13 -14.43 23.60
CA ARG A 609 -22.30 -13.13 24.30
C ARG A 609 -21.95 -11.92 23.45
N CYS A 610 -21.36 -12.11 22.26
CA CYS A 610 -20.85 -11.05 21.40
C CYS A 610 -19.93 -10.07 22.15
N ASP A 611 -19.14 -10.59 23.10
CA ASP A 611 -18.27 -9.81 23.99
C ASP A 611 -16.78 -9.97 23.65
N LEU A 612 -16.01 -8.94 24.01
CA LEU A 612 -14.56 -8.90 23.92
C LEU A 612 -14.04 -8.03 25.06
N SER A 613 -13.21 -8.61 25.91
CA SER A 613 -12.49 -7.90 26.97
C SER A 613 -10.99 -8.02 26.78
N THR A 614 -10.29 -6.91 26.97
CA THR A 614 -8.83 -6.90 27.16
C THR A 614 -8.53 -7.02 28.65
N VAL A 615 -7.56 -7.86 29.01
CA VAL A 615 -7.17 -8.11 30.41
C VAL A 615 -5.65 -8.08 30.55
N ILE A 616 -5.14 -7.31 31.52
CA ILE A 616 -3.76 -7.38 31.98
C ILE A 616 -3.70 -8.34 33.17
N SER A 617 -2.66 -9.15 33.21
CA SER A 617 -2.30 -9.93 34.39
C SER A 617 -0.79 -10.00 34.47
N ASN A 618 -0.26 -9.94 35.68
CA ASN A 618 1.18 -9.88 35.91
C ASN A 618 1.74 -11.29 36.10
N SER A 619 3.06 -11.41 36.02
CA SER A 619 3.75 -12.61 36.47
C SER A 619 3.47 -12.88 37.95
N SER A 620 3.28 -14.15 38.31
CA SER A 620 3.10 -14.60 39.69
C SER A 620 4.28 -15.47 40.11
N ASN A 621 4.67 -15.35 41.39
CA ASN A 621 5.71 -16.17 42.01
C ASN A 621 5.27 -17.65 42.15
N ASP A 622 3.97 -17.89 42.21
CA ASP A 622 3.40 -19.22 42.37
C ASP A 622 3.18 -19.93 41.01
N CYS A 623 3.46 -19.23 39.89
CA CYS A 623 3.25 -19.74 38.53
C CYS A 623 4.10 -20.97 38.23
N THR A 624 3.45 -22.05 37.78
CA THR A 624 4.11 -23.34 37.47
C THR A 624 4.99 -23.34 36.21
N ALA A 625 5.04 -22.25 35.44
CA ALA A 625 5.80 -22.17 34.19
C ALA A 625 6.81 -21.00 34.14
N CYS A 626 6.44 -19.79 34.56
CA CYS A 626 7.29 -18.59 34.39
C CYS A 626 7.73 -17.90 35.70
N SER A 627 7.49 -18.54 36.86
CA SER A 627 7.99 -18.03 38.14
C SER A 627 9.51 -18.13 38.21
N ASN A 628 10.13 -17.27 39.02
CA ASN A 628 11.58 -17.31 39.20
C ASN A 628 12.05 -18.61 39.89
N ILE A 629 11.20 -19.25 40.71
CA ILE A 629 11.49 -20.56 41.32
C ILE A 629 11.63 -21.63 40.22
N VAL A 630 10.61 -21.78 39.38
CA VAL A 630 10.59 -22.76 38.28
C VAL A 630 11.71 -22.50 37.27
N LEU A 631 11.95 -21.24 36.89
CA LEU A 631 13.02 -20.89 35.95
C LEU A 631 14.42 -21.13 36.55
N SER A 632 14.62 -20.87 37.85
CA SER A 632 15.90 -21.16 38.51
C SER A 632 16.16 -22.66 38.60
N GLU A 633 15.13 -23.46 38.89
CA GLU A 633 15.24 -24.91 38.97
C GLU A 633 15.51 -25.54 37.60
N TYR A 634 14.83 -25.07 36.55
CA TYR A 634 15.14 -25.46 35.17
C TYR A 634 16.58 -25.10 34.76
N ARG A 635 17.08 -23.91 35.14
CA ARG A 635 18.49 -23.51 34.89
C ARG A 635 19.49 -24.35 35.70
N ARG A 636 19.08 -24.92 36.83
CA ARG A 636 19.92 -25.74 37.73
C ARG A 636 20.01 -27.21 37.29
N GLU A 637 18.89 -27.82 36.91
CA GLU A 637 18.82 -29.27 36.59
C GLU A 637 18.59 -29.57 35.10
N GLY A 638 18.28 -28.57 34.29
CA GLY A 638 18.01 -28.72 32.86
C GLY A 638 16.85 -29.66 32.57
N LEU A 639 17.05 -30.58 31.65
CA LEU A 639 16.03 -31.56 31.28
C LEU A 639 15.70 -32.57 32.40
N ASN A 640 16.55 -32.74 33.43
CA ASN A 640 16.20 -33.60 34.56
C ASN A 640 15.00 -33.04 35.36
N PHE A 641 14.92 -31.70 35.50
CA PHE A 641 13.74 -31.03 36.08
C PHE A 641 12.50 -31.25 35.22
N VAL A 642 12.64 -31.13 33.88
CA VAL A 642 11.54 -31.35 32.93
C VAL A 642 11.02 -32.79 33.03
N MET A 643 11.92 -33.77 33.09
CA MET A 643 11.54 -35.18 33.27
C MET A 643 10.89 -35.44 34.64
N GLN A 644 11.33 -34.80 35.73
CA GLN A 644 10.64 -34.88 37.02
C GLN A 644 9.22 -34.31 36.94
N ALA A 645 9.06 -33.12 36.35
CA ALA A 645 7.75 -32.47 36.15
C ALA A 645 6.81 -33.28 35.26
N ILE A 646 7.32 -33.99 34.25
CA ILE A 646 6.51 -34.86 33.40
C ILE A 646 6.06 -36.12 34.15
N ASN A 647 6.97 -36.79 34.87
CA ASN A 647 6.70 -38.04 35.58
C ASN A 647 5.88 -37.85 36.87
N GLN A 648 5.85 -36.66 37.48
CA GLN A 648 5.24 -36.42 38.79
C GLN A 648 4.21 -35.27 38.75
N PRO A 649 2.89 -35.56 38.64
CA PRO A 649 1.85 -34.54 38.49
C PRO A 649 1.72 -33.50 39.62
N THR A 650 2.25 -33.78 40.81
CA THR A 650 2.23 -32.81 41.94
C THR A 650 3.50 -31.96 42.03
N TYR A 651 4.62 -32.41 41.46
CA TYR A 651 5.94 -31.82 41.64
C TYR A 651 5.97 -30.30 41.38
N LEU A 652 5.34 -29.84 40.29
CA LEU A 652 5.24 -28.42 39.98
C LEU A 652 4.40 -27.62 41.00
N LYS A 653 3.33 -28.22 41.55
CA LYS A 653 2.45 -27.57 42.55
C LYS A 653 3.12 -27.49 43.91
N ASP A 654 3.91 -28.50 44.25
CA ASP A 654 4.66 -28.59 45.50
C ASP A 654 5.87 -27.65 45.46
N LEU A 655 6.55 -27.53 44.31
CA LEU A 655 7.65 -26.59 44.08
C LEU A 655 7.21 -25.11 44.16
N THR A 656 6.03 -24.76 43.62
CA THR A 656 5.52 -23.38 43.67
C THR A 656 4.61 -23.07 44.86
N GLY A 657 4.32 -24.05 45.72
CA GLY A 657 3.51 -23.86 46.93
C GLY A 657 2.00 -23.69 46.69
N ILE A 658 1.51 -23.78 45.43
CA ILE A 658 0.08 -23.68 45.08
C ILE A 658 -0.78 -24.69 45.86
N SER A 659 -0.22 -25.86 46.22
CA SER A 659 -0.88 -26.88 47.05
C SER A 659 -1.47 -26.33 48.37
N ASN A 660 -0.99 -25.19 48.87
CA ASN A 660 -1.47 -24.55 50.11
C ASN A 660 -2.56 -23.47 49.92
N LEU A 661 -2.83 -23.00 48.70
CA LEU A 661 -3.74 -21.87 48.44
C LEU A 661 -5.20 -22.26 48.10
N ILE A 662 -5.50 -23.55 47.94
CA ILE A 662 -6.83 -24.00 47.47
C ILE A 662 -7.88 -23.87 48.59
N LYS A 663 -8.54 -22.71 48.65
CA LYS A 663 -9.83 -22.50 49.33
C LYS A 663 -10.78 -21.69 48.44
N SER A 664 -12.04 -22.11 48.44
CA SER A 664 -13.20 -21.54 47.71
C SER A 664 -13.20 -21.67 46.18
N ASP A 665 -13.47 -22.90 45.70
CA ASP A 665 -14.07 -23.10 44.37
C ASP A 665 -15.46 -22.44 44.31
N THR A 666 -15.58 -21.32 43.59
CA THR A 666 -16.88 -20.78 43.17
C THR A 666 -16.99 -20.92 41.65
N CYS A 667 -17.00 -22.17 41.18
CA CYS A 667 -17.13 -22.49 39.76
C CYS A 667 -18.53 -22.10 39.25
N LEU A 668 -18.61 -21.00 38.49
CA LEU A 668 -19.79 -20.63 37.72
C LEU A 668 -19.98 -21.66 36.60
N LYS A 669 -20.87 -22.63 36.82
CA LYS A 669 -21.35 -23.54 35.77
C LYS A 669 -22.06 -22.72 34.70
N LEU A 670 -21.47 -22.60 33.52
CA LEU A 670 -22.15 -22.08 32.34
C LEU A 670 -23.30 -23.05 31.93
N PRO A 671 -24.44 -22.53 31.44
CA PRO A 671 -25.56 -23.35 31.05
C PRO A 671 -25.27 -24.21 29.81
N ALA A 672 -26.06 -25.27 29.64
CA ALA A 672 -25.84 -26.29 28.63
C ALA A 672 -25.90 -25.78 27.18
N SER A 673 -25.18 -26.49 26.32
CA SER A 673 -25.01 -26.34 24.86
C SER A 673 -26.18 -25.73 24.09
N PHE A 674 -25.86 -24.88 23.11
CA PHE A 674 -26.73 -24.60 21.98
C PHE A 674 -26.67 -25.77 20.97
N PRO A 675 -27.75 -26.54 20.76
CA PRO A 675 -27.78 -27.59 19.75
C PRO A 675 -27.90 -26.95 18.36
N VAL A 676 -26.79 -26.86 17.63
CA VAL A 676 -26.79 -26.46 16.22
C VAL A 676 -27.58 -27.50 15.42
N ASN A 677 -28.70 -27.10 14.81
CA ASN A 677 -29.49 -28.00 13.97
C ASN A 677 -28.79 -28.20 12.61
N SER A 678 -27.93 -29.22 12.55
CA SER A 678 -27.16 -29.58 11.36
C SER A 678 -28.03 -29.82 10.12
N GLY A 679 -29.24 -30.37 10.31
CA GLY A 679 -30.21 -30.57 9.23
C GLY A 679 -30.55 -29.26 8.52
N LYS A 680 -30.95 -28.21 9.28
CA LYS A 680 -31.27 -26.88 8.72
C LYS A 680 -30.10 -26.29 7.93
N LEU A 681 -28.87 -26.41 8.43
CA LEU A 681 -27.67 -25.88 7.76
C LEU A 681 -27.35 -26.65 6.48
N SER A 682 -27.45 -27.98 6.49
CA SER A 682 -27.20 -28.79 5.29
C SER A 682 -28.19 -28.51 4.16
N SER A 683 -29.44 -28.17 4.49
CA SER A 683 -30.48 -27.83 3.51
C SER A 683 -30.46 -26.38 3.02
N ALA A 684 -29.68 -25.49 3.66
CA ALA A 684 -29.69 -24.07 3.34
C ALA A 684 -28.87 -23.78 2.08
N ARG A 685 -29.48 -23.06 1.13
CA ARG A 685 -28.82 -22.63 -0.11
C ARG A 685 -28.34 -21.19 0.05
N CYS A 686 -27.04 -20.99 0.06
CA CYS A 686 -26.42 -19.68 0.30
C CYS A 686 -25.78 -19.11 -0.98
N LEU A 687 -26.18 -17.90 -1.34
CA LEU A 687 -25.62 -17.12 -2.45
C LEU A 687 -24.54 -16.17 -1.92
N LEU A 688 -23.31 -16.28 -2.40
CA LEU A 688 -22.18 -15.43 -2.02
C LEU A 688 -21.86 -14.47 -3.18
N LEU A 689 -22.12 -13.18 -2.95
CA LEU A 689 -21.85 -12.11 -3.91
C LEU A 689 -20.50 -11.48 -3.60
N GLY A 690 -19.49 -11.81 -4.41
CA GLY A 690 -18.09 -11.44 -4.23
C GLY A 690 -17.23 -12.63 -3.80
N ALA A 691 -16.24 -12.98 -4.62
CA ALA A 691 -15.24 -14.03 -4.40
C ALA A 691 -13.88 -13.43 -3.99
N GLY A 692 -13.92 -12.27 -3.32
CA GLY A 692 -12.77 -11.61 -2.72
C GLY A 692 -12.31 -12.28 -1.42
N THR A 693 -11.56 -11.55 -0.60
CA THR A 693 -11.01 -12.05 0.68
C THR A 693 -12.13 -12.51 1.63
N LEU A 694 -13.18 -11.70 1.79
CA LEU A 694 -14.37 -12.07 2.56
C LEU A 694 -15.09 -13.29 1.95
N GLY A 695 -15.22 -13.33 0.61
CA GLY A 695 -15.85 -14.44 -0.11
C GLY A 695 -15.20 -15.79 0.19
N CYS A 696 -13.87 -15.85 0.12
CA CYS A 696 -13.10 -17.06 0.40
C CYS A 696 -13.28 -17.54 1.86
N ASP A 697 -13.14 -16.63 2.83
CA ASP A 697 -13.24 -17.00 4.24
C ASP A 697 -14.67 -17.34 4.66
N VAL A 698 -15.69 -16.58 4.22
CA VAL A 698 -17.10 -16.92 4.49
C VAL A 698 -17.48 -18.26 3.87
N ALA A 699 -17.11 -18.54 2.61
CA ALA A 699 -17.42 -19.82 1.96
C ALA A 699 -16.88 -21.02 2.75
N ARG A 700 -15.61 -20.93 3.16
CA ARG A 700 -14.95 -21.98 3.96
C ARG A 700 -15.61 -22.15 5.34
N ILE A 701 -15.83 -21.06 6.06
CA ILE A 701 -16.44 -21.11 7.40
C ILE A 701 -17.88 -21.67 7.32
N LEU A 702 -18.67 -21.32 6.30
CA LEU A 702 -20.00 -21.90 6.09
C LEU A 702 -19.96 -23.41 5.82
N MET A 703 -18.98 -23.90 5.06
CA MET A 703 -18.76 -25.34 4.90
C MET A 703 -18.37 -26.02 6.21
N ASP A 704 -17.52 -25.38 7.02
CA ASP A 704 -17.13 -25.88 8.35
C ASP A 704 -18.35 -25.97 9.30
N TYR A 705 -19.31 -25.02 9.20
CA TYR A 705 -20.60 -25.06 9.92
C TYR A 705 -21.57 -26.13 9.40
N GLY A 706 -21.33 -26.72 8.23
CA GLY A 706 -22.18 -27.77 7.65
C GLY A 706 -23.10 -27.32 6.50
N VAL A 707 -22.95 -26.10 5.97
CA VAL A 707 -23.64 -25.70 4.73
C VAL A 707 -23.10 -26.53 3.56
N ARG A 708 -24.01 -27.02 2.70
CA ARG A 708 -23.65 -27.89 1.56
C ARG A 708 -24.07 -27.38 0.19
N THR A 709 -24.88 -26.32 0.10
CA THR A 709 -25.25 -25.71 -1.19
C THR A 709 -24.81 -24.24 -1.26
N LEU A 710 -23.82 -23.93 -2.11
CA LEU A 710 -23.23 -22.58 -2.24
C LEU A 710 -23.16 -22.13 -3.71
N THR A 711 -23.72 -20.96 -4.01
CA THR A 711 -23.55 -20.31 -5.32
C THR A 711 -22.66 -19.08 -5.16
N ILE A 712 -21.60 -18.96 -5.96
CA ILE A 712 -20.61 -17.87 -5.87
C ILE A 712 -20.66 -17.01 -7.13
N VAL A 713 -20.77 -15.69 -6.96
CA VAL A 713 -20.82 -14.70 -8.05
C VAL A 713 -19.65 -13.73 -7.95
N ASP A 714 -18.81 -13.65 -8.99
CA ASP A 714 -17.74 -12.64 -9.13
C ASP A 714 -17.35 -12.49 -10.61
N SER A 715 -17.14 -11.27 -11.09
CA SER A 715 -16.75 -11.01 -12.48
C SER A 715 -15.25 -11.17 -12.76
N GLY A 716 -14.41 -11.08 -11.72
CA GLY A 716 -12.96 -10.99 -11.83
C GLY A 716 -12.26 -12.34 -11.99
N CYS A 717 -11.01 -12.26 -12.46
CA CYS A 717 -10.08 -13.40 -12.50
C CYS A 717 -9.06 -13.33 -11.35
N VAL A 718 -8.48 -14.47 -10.98
CA VAL A 718 -7.42 -14.54 -9.96
C VAL A 718 -6.12 -13.96 -10.52
N VAL A 719 -5.54 -13.00 -9.79
CA VAL A 719 -4.21 -12.41 -10.05
C VAL A 719 -3.27 -12.70 -8.89
N VAL A 720 -1.95 -12.59 -9.11
CA VAL A 720 -0.93 -13.01 -8.12
C VAL A 720 -1.05 -12.29 -6.78
N SER A 721 -1.46 -11.01 -6.77
CA SER A 721 -1.69 -10.27 -5.51
C SER A 721 -2.85 -10.82 -4.67
N ASN A 722 -3.76 -11.61 -5.26
CA ASN A 722 -4.85 -12.27 -4.54
C ASN A 722 -4.33 -13.40 -3.65
N LEU A 723 -3.34 -14.18 -4.11
CA LEU A 723 -2.92 -15.44 -3.49
C LEU A 723 -2.50 -15.29 -2.01
N ALA A 724 -1.91 -14.14 -1.67
CA ALA A 724 -1.50 -13.86 -0.29
C ALA A 724 -2.67 -13.59 0.67
N ARG A 725 -3.84 -13.19 0.16
CA ARG A 725 -4.97 -12.66 0.96
C ARG A 725 -6.34 -13.25 0.65
N GLN A 726 -6.46 -14.19 -0.29
CA GLN A 726 -7.70 -14.84 -0.67
C GLN A 726 -7.49 -16.33 -0.47
N SER A 727 -7.97 -16.84 0.67
CA SER A 727 -7.51 -18.07 1.33
C SER A 727 -7.63 -19.34 0.48
N LEU A 728 -8.57 -19.35 -0.48
CA LEU A 728 -8.80 -20.48 -1.36
C LEU A 728 -7.87 -20.52 -2.59
N TYR A 729 -7.32 -19.39 -3.06
CA TYR A 729 -6.56 -19.38 -4.32
C TYR A 729 -5.09 -19.79 -4.16
N THR A 730 -4.59 -20.49 -5.17
CA THR A 730 -3.23 -20.99 -5.34
C THR A 730 -2.57 -20.43 -6.60
N THR A 731 -1.28 -20.70 -6.78
CA THR A 731 -0.55 -20.34 -7.99
C THR A 731 -1.05 -21.03 -9.27
N LYS A 732 -1.86 -22.11 -9.18
CA LYS A 732 -2.49 -22.79 -10.31
C LYS A 732 -3.63 -21.96 -10.92
N ASP A 733 -4.35 -21.20 -10.09
CA ASP A 733 -5.58 -20.49 -10.46
C ASP A 733 -5.36 -19.20 -11.28
N ARG A 734 -4.11 -18.86 -11.63
CA ARG A 734 -3.78 -17.58 -12.29
C ARG A 734 -4.56 -17.42 -13.60
N LYS A 735 -5.30 -16.32 -13.70
CA LYS A 735 -6.21 -15.96 -14.81
C LYS A 735 -7.50 -16.79 -14.90
N THR A 736 -7.71 -17.78 -14.04
CA THR A 736 -9.01 -18.46 -13.89
C THR A 736 -10.04 -17.47 -13.31
N PRO A 737 -11.31 -17.49 -13.76
CA PRO A 737 -12.38 -16.73 -13.12
C PRO A 737 -12.50 -17.11 -11.63
N LYS A 738 -12.59 -16.12 -10.74
CA LYS A 738 -12.60 -16.34 -9.30
C LYS A 738 -13.72 -17.26 -8.83
N ALA A 739 -14.92 -17.07 -9.38
CA ALA A 739 -16.08 -17.91 -9.08
C ALA A 739 -15.84 -19.40 -9.46
N THR A 740 -15.09 -19.65 -10.54
CA THR A 740 -14.69 -21.00 -10.97
C THR A 740 -13.54 -21.55 -10.14
N ALA A 741 -12.56 -20.74 -9.76
CA ALA A 741 -11.48 -21.20 -8.88
C ALA A 741 -12.01 -21.60 -7.49
N ILE A 742 -12.88 -20.79 -6.85
CA ILE A 742 -13.52 -21.18 -5.58
C ILE A 742 -14.27 -22.51 -5.72
N LEU A 743 -15.04 -22.68 -6.80
CA LEU A 743 -15.80 -23.91 -7.09
C LEU A 743 -14.92 -25.17 -7.01
N GLU A 744 -13.74 -25.12 -7.62
CA GLU A 744 -12.80 -26.25 -7.68
C GLU A 744 -12.24 -26.57 -6.28
N HIS A 745 -11.67 -25.58 -5.58
CA HIS A 745 -11.10 -25.75 -4.22
C HIS A 745 -12.15 -26.22 -3.18
N LEU A 746 -13.40 -25.78 -3.28
CA LEU A 746 -14.46 -26.25 -2.35
C LEU A 746 -14.85 -27.72 -2.64
N LYS A 747 -14.88 -28.15 -3.91
CA LYS A 747 -15.14 -29.56 -4.28
C LYS A 747 -13.99 -30.48 -3.90
N GLU A 748 -12.75 -30.05 -4.06
CA GLU A 748 -11.55 -30.81 -3.64
C GLU A 748 -11.55 -31.08 -2.13
N ARG A 749 -12.06 -30.14 -1.31
CA ARG A 749 -12.15 -30.32 0.15
C ARG A 749 -13.41 -31.03 0.64
N CYS A 750 -14.45 -31.15 -0.19
CA CYS A 750 -15.67 -31.87 0.16
C CYS A 750 -16.42 -32.27 -1.11
N SER A 751 -16.18 -33.49 -1.59
CA SER A 751 -16.81 -34.02 -2.82
C SER A 751 -18.35 -34.04 -2.80
N SER A 752 -18.99 -33.96 -1.63
CA SER A 752 -20.45 -33.90 -1.45
C SER A 752 -21.05 -32.49 -1.47
N VAL A 753 -20.26 -31.44 -1.72
CA VAL A 753 -20.75 -30.05 -1.74
C VAL A 753 -21.37 -29.69 -3.11
N GLU A 754 -22.61 -29.22 -3.09
CA GLU A 754 -23.30 -28.69 -4.27
C GLU A 754 -22.92 -27.22 -4.45
N VAL A 755 -22.06 -26.95 -5.43
CA VAL A 755 -21.57 -25.59 -5.67
C VAL A 755 -21.71 -25.17 -7.13
N GLU A 756 -22.05 -23.90 -7.36
CA GLU A 756 -22.15 -23.24 -8.67
C GLU A 756 -21.28 -21.96 -8.67
N GLY A 757 -20.47 -21.77 -9.71
CA GLY A 757 -19.63 -20.59 -9.89
C GLY A 757 -20.09 -19.78 -11.10
N ILE A 758 -20.55 -18.55 -10.88
CA ILE A 758 -21.14 -17.69 -11.91
C ILE A 758 -20.23 -16.48 -12.14
N GLN A 759 -19.63 -16.39 -13.32
CA GLN A 759 -18.90 -15.19 -13.73
C GLN A 759 -19.88 -14.13 -14.25
N MET A 760 -20.21 -13.17 -13.39
CA MET A 760 -21.16 -12.09 -13.69
C MET A 760 -20.78 -10.82 -12.92
N GLU A 761 -20.92 -9.67 -13.55
CA GLU A 761 -20.81 -8.36 -12.91
C GLU A 761 -22.17 -7.97 -12.31
N ILE A 762 -22.17 -7.42 -11.10
CA ILE A 762 -23.38 -6.93 -10.43
C ILE A 762 -23.61 -5.49 -10.89
N PRO A 763 -24.76 -5.16 -11.54
CA PRO A 763 -25.04 -3.81 -12.00
C PRO A 763 -24.97 -2.79 -10.86
N MET A 764 -24.13 -1.77 -11.03
CA MET A 764 -23.93 -0.71 -10.05
C MET A 764 -24.71 0.55 -10.42
N PRO A 765 -25.46 1.16 -9.50
CA PRO A 765 -26.06 2.48 -9.73
C PRO A 765 -24.99 3.55 -9.98
N GLY A 766 -25.39 4.64 -10.64
CA GLY A 766 -24.51 5.76 -11.00
C GLY A 766 -23.61 5.53 -12.22
N HIS A 767 -23.45 4.30 -12.71
CA HIS A 767 -22.63 4.00 -13.88
C HIS A 767 -23.45 4.21 -15.17
N PRO A 768 -23.00 5.05 -16.13
CA PRO A 768 -23.75 5.34 -17.34
C PRO A 768 -23.74 4.16 -18.32
N VAL A 769 -24.86 3.44 -18.39
CA VAL A 769 -25.03 2.29 -19.29
C VAL A 769 -25.27 2.78 -20.72
N SER A 770 -24.43 2.39 -21.68
CA SER A 770 -24.66 2.77 -23.09
C SER A 770 -25.84 2.00 -23.69
N SER A 771 -26.43 2.53 -24.76
CA SER A 771 -27.53 1.86 -25.48
C SER A 771 -27.16 0.49 -26.07
N LYS A 772 -25.87 0.17 -26.18
CA LYS A 772 -25.38 -1.16 -26.59
C LYS A 772 -25.28 -2.15 -25.44
N GLU A 773 -25.07 -1.67 -24.22
CA GLU A 773 -24.89 -2.49 -23.01
C GLU A 773 -26.20 -2.71 -22.24
N ALA A 774 -27.21 -1.85 -22.42
CA ALA A 774 -28.49 -1.89 -21.72
C ALA A 774 -29.16 -3.28 -21.70
N ALA A 775 -29.18 -3.99 -22.83
CA ALA A 775 -29.75 -5.34 -22.90
C ALA A 775 -28.94 -6.38 -22.08
N GLY A 776 -27.62 -6.22 -22.00
CA GLY A 776 -26.75 -7.06 -21.16
C GLY A 776 -26.94 -6.78 -19.66
N VAL A 777 -27.04 -5.50 -19.29
CA VAL A 777 -27.30 -5.07 -17.91
C VAL A 777 -28.67 -5.55 -17.42
N LEU A 778 -29.73 -5.42 -18.24
CA LEU A 778 -31.06 -5.94 -17.92
C LEU A 778 -31.01 -7.45 -17.66
N LYS A 779 -30.36 -8.22 -18.53
CA LYS A 779 -30.18 -9.67 -18.36
C LYS A 779 -29.39 -10.03 -17.08
N ALA A 780 -28.42 -9.21 -16.68
CA ALA A 780 -27.69 -9.38 -15.43
C ALA A 780 -28.58 -9.08 -14.20
N CYS A 781 -29.44 -8.06 -14.26
CA CYS A 781 -30.47 -7.81 -13.25
C CYS A 781 -31.44 -8.99 -13.12
N GLU A 782 -31.98 -9.49 -14.23
CA GLU A 782 -32.89 -10.65 -14.28
C GLU A 782 -32.23 -11.90 -13.66
N ARG A 783 -30.98 -12.22 -14.05
CA ARG A 783 -30.24 -13.35 -13.48
C ARG A 783 -29.95 -13.16 -11.98
N LEU A 784 -29.64 -11.94 -11.53
CA LEU A 784 -29.43 -11.68 -10.10
C LEU A 784 -30.74 -11.82 -9.30
N GLN A 785 -31.88 -11.38 -9.85
CA GLN A 785 -33.20 -11.59 -9.24
C GLN A 785 -33.54 -13.08 -9.14
N GLU A 786 -33.33 -13.85 -10.21
CA GLU A 786 -33.50 -15.31 -10.21
C GLU A 786 -32.64 -15.96 -9.11
N LEU A 787 -31.37 -15.58 -8.99
CA LEU A 787 -30.47 -16.09 -7.96
C LEU A 787 -30.95 -15.73 -6.55
N VAL A 788 -31.37 -14.49 -6.28
CA VAL A 788 -31.88 -14.10 -4.96
C VAL A 788 -33.18 -14.86 -4.63
N ALA A 789 -34.11 -14.98 -5.57
CA ALA A 789 -35.37 -15.70 -5.38
C ALA A 789 -35.15 -17.21 -5.14
N THR A 790 -34.16 -17.82 -5.81
CA THR A 790 -33.85 -19.25 -5.70
C THR A 790 -32.99 -19.63 -4.51
N HIS A 791 -32.41 -18.69 -3.75
CA HIS A 791 -31.59 -18.99 -2.57
C HIS A 791 -32.31 -18.65 -1.26
N ASP A 792 -31.82 -19.19 -0.14
CA ASP A 792 -32.46 -19.02 1.18
C ASP A 792 -31.76 -17.92 1.99
N ALA A 793 -30.45 -17.75 1.77
CA ALA A 793 -29.66 -16.64 2.30
C ALA A 793 -28.66 -16.08 1.28
N VAL A 794 -28.38 -14.77 1.38
CA VAL A 794 -27.52 -14.01 0.48
C VAL A 794 -26.46 -13.27 1.29
N PHE A 795 -25.19 -13.48 0.95
CA PHE A 795 -24.03 -12.81 1.55
C PHE A 795 -23.51 -11.73 0.61
N LEU A 796 -23.54 -10.49 1.08
CA LEU A 796 -23.06 -9.29 0.39
C LEU A 796 -21.60 -9.05 0.78
N LEU A 797 -20.66 -9.57 -0.01
CA LEU A 797 -19.22 -9.66 0.29
C LEU A 797 -18.34 -8.92 -0.76
N THR A 798 -18.96 -8.14 -1.64
CA THR A 798 -18.29 -7.25 -2.60
C THR A 798 -17.48 -6.17 -1.90
N ASP A 799 -16.56 -5.53 -2.60
CA ASP A 799 -15.67 -4.47 -2.08
C ASP A 799 -16.26 -3.05 -2.21
N THR A 800 -17.14 -2.80 -3.17
CA THR A 800 -17.81 -1.50 -3.35
C THR A 800 -19.13 -1.38 -2.55
N ARG A 801 -19.60 -0.14 -2.34
CA ARG A 801 -20.89 0.16 -1.68
C ARG A 801 -22.05 -0.02 -2.63
N GLU A 802 -21.83 0.38 -3.87
CA GLU A 802 -22.74 0.47 -4.99
C GLU A 802 -23.20 -0.92 -5.45
N SER A 803 -22.29 -1.89 -5.55
CA SER A 803 -22.60 -3.29 -5.88
C SER A 803 -23.45 -4.00 -4.82
N ARG A 804 -23.52 -3.51 -3.58
CA ARG A 804 -24.40 -4.08 -2.53
C ARG A 804 -25.84 -3.59 -2.65
N TRP A 805 -26.12 -2.54 -3.43
CA TRP A 805 -27.43 -1.87 -3.48
C TRP A 805 -28.52 -2.77 -4.08
N LEU A 806 -28.37 -3.16 -5.35
CA LEU A 806 -29.37 -3.97 -6.06
C LEU A 806 -29.68 -5.30 -5.32
N PRO A 807 -28.70 -6.12 -4.90
CA PRO A 807 -29.01 -7.34 -4.16
C PRO A 807 -29.59 -7.08 -2.77
N THR A 808 -29.32 -5.94 -2.11
CA THR A 808 -30.03 -5.55 -0.86
C THR A 808 -31.52 -5.29 -1.13
N LEU A 809 -31.85 -4.54 -2.18
CA LEU A 809 -33.22 -4.28 -2.61
C LEU A 809 -33.96 -5.58 -2.94
N LEU A 810 -33.33 -6.46 -3.74
CA LEU A 810 -33.91 -7.76 -4.10
C LEU A 810 -34.15 -8.65 -2.88
N CYS A 811 -33.22 -8.71 -1.91
CA CYS A 811 -33.43 -9.47 -0.68
C CYS A 811 -34.57 -8.92 0.18
N ALA A 812 -34.74 -7.59 0.22
CA ALA A 812 -35.85 -6.95 0.92
C ALA A 812 -37.20 -7.23 0.23
N ASN A 813 -37.26 -7.23 -1.11
CA ASN A 813 -38.46 -7.61 -1.87
C ASN A 813 -38.84 -9.08 -1.62
N GLU A 814 -37.90 -9.99 -1.83
CA GLU A 814 -38.08 -11.44 -1.73
C GLU A 814 -38.10 -11.98 -0.27
N ASN A 815 -37.98 -11.11 0.74
CA ASN A 815 -37.86 -11.44 2.16
C ASN A 815 -36.78 -12.50 2.48
N LYS A 816 -35.64 -12.42 1.79
CA LYS A 816 -34.50 -13.36 1.96
C LYS A 816 -33.57 -12.92 3.08
N ILE A 817 -32.95 -13.88 3.76
CA ILE A 817 -31.92 -13.60 4.75
C ILE A 817 -30.73 -12.94 4.04
N ALA A 818 -30.46 -11.66 4.32
CA ALA A 818 -29.27 -10.98 3.82
C ALA A 818 -28.26 -10.71 4.95
N ILE A 819 -26.99 -11.04 4.70
CA ILE A 819 -25.86 -10.76 5.59
C ILE A 819 -24.85 -9.91 4.83
N THR A 820 -24.41 -8.79 5.40
CA THR A 820 -23.31 -7.97 4.87
C THR A 820 -22.10 -8.09 5.78
N ALA A 821 -20.95 -8.39 5.19
CA ALA A 821 -19.65 -8.16 5.80
C ALA A 821 -18.93 -7.05 5.02
N ALA A 822 -18.30 -6.12 5.73
CA ALA A 822 -17.55 -5.02 5.13
C ALA A 822 -16.28 -4.72 5.95
N LEU A 823 -15.22 -4.29 5.26
CA LEU A 823 -13.91 -3.98 5.83
C LEU A 823 -13.53 -2.53 5.52
N GLY A 824 -13.13 -1.80 6.55
CA GLY A 824 -12.28 -0.63 6.46
C GLY A 824 -10.80 -1.00 6.61
N TYR A 825 -9.98 -0.03 6.95
CA TYR A 825 -8.55 -0.26 7.20
C TYR A 825 -8.31 -1.07 8.49
N ASP A 826 -8.84 -0.58 9.61
CA ASP A 826 -8.66 -1.14 10.95
C ASP A 826 -9.96 -1.70 11.56
N SER A 827 -11.08 -1.50 10.89
CA SER A 827 -12.43 -1.66 11.41
C SER A 827 -13.30 -2.49 10.47
N TYR A 828 -14.25 -3.24 11.02
CA TYR A 828 -15.13 -4.12 10.25
C TYR A 828 -16.58 -4.02 10.70
N LEU A 829 -17.47 -4.44 9.81
CA LEU A 829 -18.90 -4.60 10.04
C LEU A 829 -19.29 -6.04 9.64
N ALA A 830 -20.05 -6.71 10.50
CA ALA A 830 -20.86 -7.87 10.14
C ALA A 830 -22.29 -7.57 10.58
N MET A 831 -23.25 -7.59 9.66
CA MET A 831 -24.65 -7.32 9.97
C MET A 831 -25.61 -8.23 9.21
N ARG A 832 -26.73 -8.55 9.86
CA ARG A 832 -27.92 -9.09 9.19
C ARG A 832 -28.86 -7.96 8.82
N HIS A 833 -29.60 -8.09 7.73
CA HIS A 833 -30.63 -7.13 7.36
C HIS A 833 -31.94 -7.49 8.08
N GLY A 834 -32.80 -6.49 8.30
CA GLY A 834 -34.19 -6.77 8.68
C GLY A 834 -35.00 -7.36 7.53
N ALA A 835 -36.16 -7.90 7.87
CA ALA A 835 -37.15 -8.32 6.90
C ALA A 835 -37.54 -7.19 5.93
N GLY A 836 -38.15 -7.57 4.81
CA GLY A 836 -38.90 -6.66 3.97
C GLY A 836 -40.21 -6.20 4.64
N PRO A 837 -40.88 -5.20 4.07
CA PRO A 837 -42.18 -4.73 4.55
C PRO A 837 -43.33 -5.74 4.34
N GLY A 838 -43.18 -6.68 3.40
CA GLY A 838 -44.19 -7.70 3.09
C GLY A 838 -45.34 -7.21 2.22
N THR A 839 -45.97 -8.13 1.48
CA THR A 839 -47.01 -7.87 0.48
C THR A 839 -48.41 -8.23 0.99
N ASN A 840 -48.90 -7.54 2.04
CA ASN A 840 -50.22 -7.82 2.61
C ASN A 840 -50.99 -6.56 3.07
N SER A 841 -51.75 -5.94 2.15
CA SER A 841 -53.02 -5.27 2.49
C SER A 841 -53.81 -4.84 1.24
N GLU A 842 -54.81 -5.62 0.83
CA GLU A 842 -55.95 -5.07 0.09
C GLU A 842 -56.81 -4.26 1.09
N GLY A 843 -56.60 -2.95 1.17
CA GLY A 843 -57.27 -2.10 2.17
C GLY A 843 -57.22 -0.61 1.81
N SER A 844 -58.38 0.04 1.81
CA SER A 844 -58.57 1.39 1.29
C SER A 844 -58.21 2.51 2.28
N ASP A 845 -56.92 2.72 2.56
CA ASP A 845 -56.38 4.06 2.86
C ASP A 845 -54.84 4.09 2.68
N MET A 846 -54.37 4.16 1.43
CA MET A 846 -53.00 3.77 1.07
C MET A 846 -51.89 4.58 1.77
N VAL A 847 -51.98 5.90 1.82
CA VAL A 847 -50.84 6.76 2.26
C VAL A 847 -50.58 6.66 3.77
N ALA A 848 -51.64 6.59 4.58
CA ALA A 848 -51.51 6.43 6.04
C ALA A 848 -51.10 5.00 6.43
N ALA A 849 -51.57 4.00 5.69
CA ALA A 849 -51.16 2.61 5.87
C ALA A 849 -49.69 2.37 5.45
N MET A 850 -49.27 2.90 4.29
CA MET A 850 -47.90 2.77 3.77
C MET A 850 -46.84 3.29 4.73
N ASN A 851 -47.10 4.40 5.44
CA ASN A 851 -46.17 4.94 6.43
C ASN A 851 -46.06 4.03 7.68
N LYS A 852 -47.15 3.43 8.18
CA LYS A 852 -47.07 2.45 9.28
C LYS A 852 -46.36 1.15 8.86
N LEU A 853 -46.75 0.60 7.70
CA LEU A 853 -46.11 -0.59 7.10
C LEU A 853 -44.62 -0.37 6.74
N SER A 854 -44.15 0.88 6.66
CA SER A 854 -42.75 1.18 6.33
C SER A 854 -41.78 0.95 7.49
N ALA A 855 -42.28 0.93 8.74
CA ALA A 855 -41.46 0.85 9.95
C ALA A 855 -41.76 -0.37 10.83
N GLU A 856 -42.94 -0.98 10.70
CA GLU A 856 -43.33 -2.21 11.41
C GLU A 856 -43.10 -3.45 10.52
N ASP A 857 -42.97 -4.62 11.15
CA ASP A 857 -42.93 -5.94 10.51
C ASP A 857 -44.29 -6.65 10.57
N VAL A 858 -44.38 -7.84 9.99
CA VAL A 858 -45.61 -8.67 9.96
C VAL A 858 -46.11 -9.05 11.37
N LEU A 859 -45.29 -8.89 12.41
CA LEU A 859 -45.63 -9.13 13.82
C LEU A 859 -45.96 -7.84 14.59
N GLY A 860 -46.03 -6.68 13.91
CA GLY A 860 -46.27 -5.37 14.53
C GLY A 860 -45.09 -4.83 15.34
N ARG A 861 -43.87 -5.32 15.10
CA ARG A 861 -42.63 -4.90 15.78
C ARG A 861 -41.84 -3.97 14.89
N GLN A 862 -41.00 -3.09 15.47
CA GLN A 862 -40.17 -2.20 14.67
C GLN A 862 -39.12 -2.99 13.85
N ARG A 863 -39.16 -2.83 12.53
CA ARG A 863 -38.35 -3.58 11.58
C ARG A 863 -36.89 -3.11 11.60
N LEU A 864 -35.95 -4.05 11.53
CA LEU A 864 -34.52 -3.73 11.49
C LEU A 864 -34.12 -3.14 10.14
N GLY A 865 -33.10 -2.28 10.12
CA GLY A 865 -32.60 -1.68 8.89
C GLY A 865 -31.83 -2.64 7.98
N CYS A 866 -31.75 -2.31 6.69
CA CYS A 866 -30.70 -2.81 5.80
C CYS A 866 -29.38 -2.03 5.96
N TYR A 867 -28.35 -2.42 5.21
CA TYR A 867 -27.06 -1.73 5.12
C TYR A 867 -27.19 -0.21 4.84
N PHE A 868 -28.10 0.18 3.94
CA PHE A 868 -28.36 1.58 3.56
C PHE A 868 -29.37 2.31 4.46
N CYS A 869 -30.03 1.62 5.40
CA CYS A 869 -31.07 2.23 6.24
C CYS A 869 -30.50 3.14 7.36
N ASN A 870 -29.17 3.26 7.48
CA ASN A 870 -28.47 4.15 8.42
C ASN A 870 -27.48 5.10 7.71
N ASP A 871 -27.60 5.27 6.39
CA ASP A 871 -26.64 5.99 5.54
C ASP A 871 -27.43 6.94 4.62
N VAL A 872 -27.07 8.22 4.60
CA VAL A 872 -27.94 9.32 4.11
C VAL A 872 -27.62 9.77 2.68
N ILE A 873 -26.79 9.02 1.95
CA ILE A 873 -26.26 9.39 0.63
C ILE A 873 -26.73 8.37 -0.41
N ALA A 874 -27.15 8.78 -1.61
CA ALA A 874 -27.41 7.84 -2.70
C ALA A 874 -26.11 7.14 -3.18
N PRO A 875 -26.17 5.92 -3.74
CA PRO A 875 -25.01 5.27 -4.34
C PRO A 875 -24.75 5.86 -5.74
N VAL A 876 -23.72 6.68 -5.82
CA VAL A 876 -23.21 7.31 -7.04
C VAL A 876 -21.92 6.63 -7.49
N ASP A 877 -21.47 6.85 -8.73
CA ASP A 877 -20.16 6.34 -9.18
C ASP A 877 -19.03 6.96 -8.36
N SER A 878 -18.54 6.19 -7.39
CA SER A 878 -17.43 6.55 -6.52
C SER A 878 -16.09 5.97 -6.97
N VAL A 879 -16.01 5.35 -8.16
CA VAL A 879 -14.85 4.57 -8.61
C VAL A 879 -14.09 5.26 -9.74
N SER A 880 -14.78 5.85 -10.73
CA SER A 880 -14.17 6.37 -11.96
C SER A 880 -13.09 7.46 -11.78
N ASN A 881 -13.20 8.26 -10.72
CA ASN A 881 -12.27 9.36 -10.42
C ASN A 881 -11.17 9.02 -9.40
N ARG A 882 -11.04 7.75 -8.96
CA ARG A 882 -9.99 7.34 -8.00
C ARG A 882 -8.69 6.98 -8.69
N THR A 883 -7.56 7.33 -8.08
CA THR A 883 -6.23 6.84 -8.48
C THR A 883 -6.07 5.34 -8.20
N LEU A 884 -5.11 4.66 -8.85
CA LEU A 884 -4.90 3.20 -8.73
C LEU A 884 -4.74 2.75 -7.26
N ASP A 885 -4.09 3.56 -6.42
CA ASP A 885 -4.05 3.32 -4.99
C ASP A 885 -5.45 3.46 -4.37
N GLN A 886 -6.14 4.59 -4.52
CA GLN A 886 -7.48 4.83 -3.97
C GLN A 886 -8.56 3.82 -4.41
N GLN A 887 -8.36 3.13 -5.54
CA GLN A 887 -9.20 2.01 -6.00
C GLN A 887 -8.99 0.71 -5.20
N CYS A 888 -7.81 0.51 -4.59
CA CYS A 888 -7.49 -0.71 -3.86
C CYS A 888 -7.89 -0.60 -2.37
N THR A 889 -8.81 -1.45 -1.92
CA THR A 889 -9.12 -1.65 -0.50
C THR A 889 -7.90 -2.16 0.27
N VAL A 890 -7.38 -1.34 1.18
CA VAL A 890 -6.29 -1.69 2.11
C VAL A 890 -6.93 -1.98 3.46
N THR A 891 -6.74 -3.20 3.96
CA THR A 891 -7.33 -3.72 5.20
C THR A 891 -6.27 -4.53 5.94
N ARG A 892 -6.20 -4.48 7.26
CA ARG A 892 -5.25 -5.29 8.04
C ARG A 892 -5.49 -6.81 7.78
N PRO A 893 -4.44 -7.63 7.58
CA PRO A 893 -4.58 -9.04 7.18
C PRO A 893 -5.54 -9.89 8.00
N GLY A 894 -5.52 -9.79 9.34
CA GLY A 894 -6.39 -10.58 10.22
C GLY A 894 -7.85 -10.10 10.27
N LEU A 895 -8.16 -8.91 9.73
CA LEU A 895 -9.47 -8.27 9.86
C LEU A 895 -10.58 -9.03 9.11
N ALA A 896 -10.25 -9.58 7.93
CA ALA A 896 -11.23 -10.27 7.12
C ALA A 896 -11.69 -11.60 7.71
N SER A 897 -10.76 -12.38 8.29
CA SER A 897 -11.08 -13.64 8.95
C SER A 897 -11.90 -13.42 10.23
N ILE A 898 -11.66 -12.32 10.95
CA ILE A 898 -12.51 -11.87 12.06
C ILE A 898 -13.93 -11.52 11.59
N ALA A 899 -14.05 -10.67 10.58
CA ALA A 899 -15.35 -10.25 10.04
C ALA A 899 -16.17 -11.43 9.47
N SER A 900 -15.50 -12.36 8.78
CA SER A 900 -16.11 -13.55 8.17
C SER A 900 -16.62 -14.53 9.23
N GLY A 901 -15.85 -14.74 10.32
CA GLY A 901 -16.29 -15.54 11.46
C GLY A 901 -17.56 -14.98 12.11
N HIS A 902 -17.61 -13.66 12.32
CA HIS A 902 -18.81 -12.99 12.85
C HIS A 902 -20.01 -13.02 11.88
N ALA A 903 -19.78 -12.96 10.56
CA ALA A 903 -20.84 -13.02 9.56
C ALA A 903 -21.49 -14.41 9.45
N ALA A 904 -20.68 -15.48 9.45
CA ALA A 904 -21.16 -16.86 9.40
C ALA A 904 -21.87 -17.28 10.71
N ASP A 905 -21.39 -16.80 11.86
CA ASP A 905 -22.04 -16.99 13.16
C ASP A 905 -23.40 -16.28 13.25
N LEU A 906 -23.50 -15.02 12.78
CA LEU A 906 -24.79 -14.30 12.66
C LEU A 906 -25.82 -15.07 11.83
N PHE A 907 -25.41 -15.56 10.66
CA PHE A 907 -26.25 -16.39 9.81
C PHE A 907 -26.72 -17.65 10.54
N THR A 908 -25.79 -18.38 11.15
CA THR A 908 -26.07 -19.65 11.83
C THR A 908 -27.07 -19.48 12.97
N ARG A 909 -26.97 -18.41 13.75
CA ARG A 909 -27.96 -18.08 14.79
C ARG A 909 -29.30 -17.66 14.23
N LEU A 910 -29.30 -16.81 13.19
CA LEU A 910 -30.52 -16.31 12.56
C LEU A 910 -31.35 -17.45 11.94
N LEU A 911 -30.71 -18.41 11.27
CA LEU A 911 -31.36 -19.60 10.70
C LEU A 911 -31.99 -20.53 11.76
N ASN A 912 -31.40 -20.55 12.96
CA ASN A 912 -31.86 -21.35 14.08
C ASN A 912 -32.84 -20.60 15.00
N HIS A 913 -32.95 -19.28 14.91
CA HIS A 913 -33.89 -18.48 15.69
C HIS A 913 -35.35 -18.77 15.29
N PRO A 914 -36.30 -18.88 16.24
CA PRO A 914 -37.70 -19.20 15.93
C PRO A 914 -38.36 -18.17 15.00
N ASP A 915 -38.11 -16.88 15.23
CA ASP A 915 -38.69 -15.78 14.42
C ASP A 915 -37.95 -15.57 13.06
N GLY A 916 -36.90 -16.34 12.77
CA GLY A 916 -36.12 -16.24 11.53
C GLY A 916 -35.67 -14.80 11.22
N ILE A 917 -35.94 -14.33 9.99
CA ILE A 917 -35.61 -12.97 9.53
C ILE A 917 -36.27 -11.85 10.37
N HIS A 918 -37.39 -12.14 11.06
CA HIS A 918 -38.09 -11.20 11.94
C HIS A 918 -37.53 -11.17 13.38
N ALA A 919 -36.41 -11.85 13.64
CA ALA A 919 -35.78 -11.85 14.96
C ALA A 919 -35.38 -10.43 15.41
N PRO A 920 -35.73 -9.98 16.64
CA PRO A 920 -35.37 -8.66 17.15
C PRO A 920 -33.85 -8.53 17.32
N GLY A 921 -33.33 -7.30 17.22
CA GLY A 921 -31.91 -7.01 17.39
C GLY A 921 -31.51 -6.92 18.86
N ASP A 922 -30.65 -7.81 19.33
CA ASP A 922 -30.13 -7.77 20.70
C ASP A 922 -28.95 -6.79 20.84
N ILE A 923 -28.73 -6.27 22.05
CA ILE A 923 -27.57 -5.42 22.40
C ILE A 923 -26.87 -6.06 23.61
N ALA A 924 -25.55 -6.24 23.52
CA ALA A 924 -24.72 -6.76 24.60
C ALA A 924 -24.88 -5.92 25.89
N GLY A 925 -24.96 -6.59 27.03
CA GLY A 925 -25.18 -5.96 28.35
C GLY A 925 -26.65 -5.70 28.73
N LYS A 926 -27.63 -5.99 27.87
CA LYS A 926 -29.05 -6.04 28.27
C LYS A 926 -29.44 -7.45 28.75
N SER A 927 -30.26 -7.51 29.79
CA SER A 927 -30.51 -8.70 30.62
C SER A 927 -31.45 -9.74 29.99
N SER A 928 -31.11 -10.26 28.81
CA SER A 928 -31.82 -11.38 28.18
C SER A 928 -30.87 -12.53 27.85
N GLU A 929 -30.51 -13.32 28.86
CA GLU A 929 -29.84 -14.61 28.65
C GLU A 929 -30.81 -15.60 27.99
N ARG A 930 -30.85 -15.60 26.65
CA ARG A 930 -31.50 -16.67 25.88
C ARG A 930 -30.54 -17.87 25.80
N PRO A 931 -31.03 -19.13 25.82
CA PRO A 931 -30.20 -20.32 25.59
C PRO A 931 -29.45 -20.34 24.25
N SER A 932 -29.87 -19.51 23.29
CA SER A 932 -29.25 -19.33 21.97
C SER A 932 -28.12 -18.31 21.90
N GLY A 933 -27.78 -17.65 23.02
CA GLY A 933 -26.97 -16.43 22.99
C GLY A 933 -27.70 -15.23 22.37
N LEU A 934 -26.98 -14.12 22.23
CA LEU A 934 -27.47 -12.88 21.64
C LEU A 934 -27.50 -12.96 20.10
N LEU A 935 -28.50 -12.35 19.49
CA LEU A 935 -28.62 -12.17 18.04
C LEU A 935 -28.66 -10.68 17.67
N PRO A 936 -27.50 -10.00 17.68
CA PRO A 936 -27.43 -8.58 17.34
C PRO A 936 -27.87 -8.33 15.89
N HIS A 937 -28.25 -7.08 15.61
CA HIS A 937 -28.46 -6.62 14.22
C HIS A 937 -27.09 -6.39 13.56
N GLN A 938 -26.25 -5.53 14.14
CA GLN A 938 -24.92 -5.21 13.63
C GLN A 938 -23.85 -5.49 14.69
N MET A 939 -22.75 -6.12 14.28
CA MET A 939 -21.48 -6.15 15.02
C MET A 939 -20.48 -5.26 14.28
N ARG A 940 -19.93 -4.26 14.98
CA ARG A 940 -18.84 -3.42 14.50
C ARG A 940 -17.64 -3.59 15.41
N GLY A 941 -16.46 -3.83 14.85
CA GLY A 941 -15.25 -3.94 15.65
C GLY A 941 -14.11 -3.11 15.08
N SER A 942 -13.17 -2.75 15.96
CA SER A 942 -11.92 -2.07 15.62
C SER A 942 -10.74 -2.88 16.15
N LEU A 943 -9.71 -3.06 15.33
CA LEU A 943 -8.43 -3.61 15.76
C LEU A 943 -7.60 -2.57 16.51
N SER A 944 -7.63 -1.29 16.14
CA SER A 944 -6.83 -0.25 16.82
C SER A 944 -7.18 -0.17 18.31
N GLN A 945 -8.47 -0.29 18.65
CA GLN A 945 -8.99 -0.28 20.03
C GLN A 945 -9.33 -1.67 20.61
N TYR A 946 -9.21 -2.75 19.81
CA TYR A 946 -9.72 -4.09 20.15
C TYR A 946 -11.14 -4.10 20.73
N SER A 947 -12.00 -3.22 20.22
CA SER A 947 -13.40 -3.10 20.63
C SER A 947 -14.33 -3.91 19.74
N LEU A 948 -15.46 -4.35 20.32
CA LEU A 948 -16.60 -4.95 19.63
C LEU A 948 -17.88 -4.30 20.15
N LEU A 949 -18.67 -3.74 19.24
CA LEU A 949 -19.91 -3.02 19.53
C LEU A 949 -21.08 -3.71 18.83
N THR A 950 -22.11 -4.08 19.59
CA THR A 950 -23.40 -4.50 19.05
C THR A 950 -24.33 -3.30 18.89
N LEU A 951 -24.81 -3.04 17.67
CA LEU A 951 -25.70 -1.92 17.37
C LEU A 951 -27.02 -2.41 16.76
N VAL A 952 -28.09 -1.64 16.99
CA VAL A 952 -29.42 -1.86 16.42
C VAL A 952 -29.86 -0.59 15.71
N GLY A 953 -29.85 -0.63 14.37
CA GLY A 953 -30.54 0.34 13.52
C GLY A 953 -31.91 -0.18 13.09
N TYR A 954 -32.86 0.71 12.83
CA TYR A 954 -34.20 0.35 12.33
C TYR A 954 -34.37 0.75 10.86
N SER A 955 -35.41 0.24 10.20
CA SER A 955 -35.72 0.62 8.82
C SER A 955 -36.18 2.08 8.76
N SER A 956 -35.71 2.81 7.74
CA SER A 956 -36.15 4.17 7.43
C SER A 956 -37.15 4.16 6.28
N SER A 957 -38.23 4.93 6.41
CA SER A 957 -39.19 5.18 5.32
C SER A 957 -38.54 5.84 4.10
N SER A 958 -37.45 6.60 4.30
CA SER A 958 -36.68 7.26 3.23
C SER A 958 -35.46 6.46 2.76
N CYS A 959 -35.41 5.15 3.00
CA CYS A 959 -34.26 4.37 2.51
C CYS A 959 -34.37 4.03 1.02
N ILE A 960 -33.30 4.33 0.31
CA ILE A 960 -33.00 3.94 -1.08
C ILE A 960 -33.02 2.43 -1.39
N ALA A 961 -33.23 1.55 -0.40
CA ALA A 961 -33.25 0.10 -0.59
C ALA A 961 -34.26 -0.65 0.32
N CYS A 962 -34.43 -0.26 1.61
CA CYS A 962 -35.34 -0.94 2.58
C CYS A 962 -36.66 -0.22 2.88
N SER A 963 -37.14 0.61 1.94
CA SER A 963 -38.41 1.36 2.05
C SER A 963 -39.54 0.83 1.15
N ASN A 964 -40.78 1.14 1.56
CA ASN A 964 -41.98 0.81 0.78
C ASN A 964 -42.04 1.51 -0.58
N ALA A 965 -41.58 2.77 -0.68
CA ALA A 965 -41.64 3.53 -1.92
C ALA A 965 -40.77 2.88 -3.02
N VAL A 966 -39.53 2.53 -2.67
CA VAL A 966 -38.56 1.93 -3.60
C VAL A 966 -38.94 0.52 -4.04
N ILE A 967 -39.65 -0.24 -3.20
CA ILE A 967 -40.10 -1.60 -3.52
C ILE A 967 -41.33 -1.59 -4.46
N ASN A 968 -42.17 -0.55 -4.41
CA ASN A 968 -43.48 -0.56 -5.09
C ASN A 968 -43.61 0.40 -6.30
N GLU A 969 -42.74 1.40 -6.49
CA GLU A 969 -42.86 2.37 -7.60
C GLU A 969 -41.57 2.54 -8.45
N PRO A 970 -41.68 2.70 -9.79
CA PRO A 970 -40.53 2.78 -10.71
C PRO A 970 -40.23 4.21 -11.20
N THR A 971 -39.92 5.14 -10.30
CA THR A 971 -39.47 6.52 -10.59
C THR A 971 -38.06 6.80 -10.03
N TYR A 972 -37.57 8.04 -10.11
CA TYR A 972 -36.18 8.37 -9.74
C TYR A 972 -35.96 8.15 -8.23
N LEU A 973 -34.93 7.37 -7.86
CA LEU A 973 -34.73 6.85 -6.49
C LEU A 973 -34.72 7.91 -5.39
N GLU A 974 -34.11 9.07 -5.68
CA GLU A 974 -33.97 10.17 -4.73
C GLU A 974 -35.33 10.87 -4.50
N ASP A 975 -36.13 11.04 -5.56
CA ASP A 975 -37.47 11.62 -5.47
C ASP A 975 -38.46 10.67 -4.77
N LEU A 976 -38.40 9.37 -5.09
CA LEU A 976 -39.24 8.31 -4.50
C LEU A 976 -39.14 8.20 -2.98
N THR A 977 -37.92 8.26 -2.46
CA THR A 977 -37.65 8.10 -1.03
C THR A 977 -37.95 9.38 -0.25
N GLY A 978 -38.32 10.46 -0.93
CA GLY A 978 -38.23 11.80 -0.41
C GLY A 978 -36.79 12.16 -0.03
N LEU A 979 -35.75 11.47 -0.52
CA LEU A 979 -34.36 11.84 -0.27
C LEU A 979 -34.04 13.16 -0.97
N THR A 980 -34.62 13.46 -2.13
CA THR A 980 -34.54 14.79 -2.76
C THR A 980 -35.17 15.85 -1.86
N GLU A 981 -36.27 15.55 -1.14
CA GLU A 981 -36.86 16.50 -0.18
C GLU A 981 -36.14 16.53 1.17
N LEU A 982 -35.50 15.43 1.59
CA LEU A 982 -34.64 15.36 2.77
C LEU A 982 -33.33 16.13 2.51
N MET A 983 -32.75 15.99 1.33
CA MET A 983 -31.61 16.77 0.84
C MET A 983 -32.02 18.23 0.61
N LYS A 984 -33.17 18.52 -0.01
CA LYS A 984 -33.67 19.91 -0.14
C LYS A 984 -34.05 20.55 1.19
N SER A 985 -34.50 19.79 2.20
CA SER A 985 -34.75 20.32 3.55
C SER A 985 -33.47 20.46 4.37
N ALA A 986 -32.47 19.60 4.14
CA ALA A 986 -31.10 19.78 4.60
C ALA A 986 -30.37 20.93 3.87
N ASP A 987 -30.71 21.23 2.61
CA ASP A 987 -30.23 22.36 1.81
C ASP A 987 -31.00 23.64 2.17
N TYR A 988 -32.28 23.58 2.55
CA TYR A 988 -32.99 24.68 3.23
C TYR A 988 -32.45 24.89 4.66
N SER A 989 -31.75 23.89 5.21
CA SER A 989 -30.94 24.00 6.43
C SER A 989 -29.47 24.37 6.14
N ARG A 990 -29.04 24.41 4.86
CA ARG A 990 -27.87 25.19 4.47
C ARG A 990 -28.30 26.64 4.46
N VAL A 991 -27.98 27.30 5.57
CA VAL A 991 -27.63 28.72 5.53
C VAL A 991 -26.78 28.94 4.28
N GLU A 992 -27.15 29.94 3.47
CA GLU A 992 -26.39 30.31 2.28
C GLU A 992 -24.94 30.48 2.68
N TRP A 993 -24.06 29.68 2.06
CA TRP A 993 -22.63 29.95 2.14
C TRP A 993 -22.38 31.16 1.27
N VAL A 994 -22.49 32.34 1.90
CA VAL A 994 -21.80 33.52 1.40
C VAL A 994 -20.33 33.16 1.45
N ASP A 995 -19.74 32.96 0.27
CA ASP A 995 -18.29 32.96 0.12
C ASP A 995 -17.80 34.36 0.51
N GLU A 996 -17.52 34.59 1.80
CA GLU A 996 -16.77 35.76 2.28
C GLU A 996 -15.29 35.61 1.88
N VAL A 997 -15.07 35.58 0.57
CA VAL A 997 -13.87 36.14 -0.05
C VAL A 997 -14.17 37.62 -0.30
N ASP A 998 -13.16 38.46 -0.10
CA ASP A 998 -13.28 39.92 -0.04
C ASP A 998 -13.57 40.54 -1.43
N ASP A 999 -14.83 40.43 -1.89
CA ASP A 999 -15.23 40.66 -3.29
C ASP A 999 -15.92 42.01 -3.56
N GLU A 1000 -16.07 42.91 -2.58
CA GLU A 1000 -16.64 44.25 -2.85
C GLU A 1000 -15.75 45.07 -3.82
N GLU A 1001 -14.42 44.95 -3.74
CA GLU A 1001 -13.51 45.67 -4.65
C GLU A 1001 -13.43 45.03 -6.05
N PHE A 1002 -13.52 43.69 -6.15
CA PHE A 1002 -13.47 42.99 -7.44
C PHE A 1002 -14.81 43.07 -8.19
N ALA A 1003 -15.94 42.95 -7.49
CA ALA A 1003 -17.27 43.03 -8.10
C ALA A 1003 -17.53 44.42 -8.71
N ASP A 1004 -17.14 45.52 -8.06
CA ASP A 1004 -17.34 46.86 -8.61
C ASP A 1004 -16.40 47.15 -9.80
N ILE A 1005 -15.16 46.65 -9.79
CA ILE A 1005 -14.24 46.74 -10.95
C ILE A 1005 -14.77 45.89 -12.13
N TYR A 1006 -15.33 44.72 -11.86
CA TYR A 1006 -15.88 43.83 -12.89
C TYR A 1006 -17.20 44.37 -13.46
N LEU A 1007 -18.12 44.85 -12.61
CA LEU A 1007 -19.40 45.43 -13.03
C LEU A 1007 -19.24 46.79 -13.72
N SER A 1008 -18.28 47.62 -13.31
CA SER A 1008 -17.96 48.86 -14.06
C SER A 1008 -17.36 48.56 -15.43
N SER A 1009 -16.51 47.52 -15.54
CA SER A 1009 -15.99 47.03 -16.83
C SER A 1009 -17.11 46.51 -17.74
N ILE A 1010 -18.08 45.77 -17.20
CA ILE A 1010 -19.25 45.27 -17.95
C ILE A 1010 -20.19 46.41 -18.37
N ARG A 1011 -20.46 47.39 -17.50
CA ARG A 1011 -21.28 48.56 -17.85
C ARG A 1011 -20.62 49.44 -18.92
N ASN A 1012 -19.29 49.55 -18.92
CA ASN A 1012 -18.56 50.21 -20.00
C ASN A 1012 -18.59 49.41 -21.31
N ALA A 1013 -18.54 48.08 -21.25
CA ALA A 1013 -18.67 47.21 -22.43
C ALA A 1013 -20.04 47.34 -23.12
N ALA A 1014 -21.11 47.63 -22.37
CA ALA A 1014 -22.45 47.85 -22.93
C ALA A 1014 -22.56 49.11 -23.82
N ASN A 1015 -21.62 50.06 -23.71
CA ASN A 1015 -21.58 51.28 -24.52
C ASN A 1015 -20.66 51.16 -25.76
N LEU A 1016 -20.04 49.99 -25.98
CA LEU A 1016 -19.21 49.73 -27.16
C LEU A 1016 -20.01 48.96 -28.22
N THR A 1017 -19.89 49.39 -29.46
CA THR A 1017 -20.47 48.67 -30.60
C THR A 1017 -19.68 47.37 -30.86
N THR A 1018 -20.36 46.34 -31.37
CA THR A 1018 -19.74 45.03 -31.67
C THR A 1018 -18.50 45.16 -32.57
N GLU A 1019 -18.48 46.14 -33.48
CA GLU A 1019 -17.34 46.40 -34.37
C GLU A 1019 -16.11 46.97 -33.65
N GLN A 1020 -16.29 47.71 -32.54
CA GLN A 1020 -15.19 48.19 -31.70
C GLN A 1020 -14.61 47.06 -30.84
N ILE A 1021 -15.45 46.15 -30.35
CA ILE A 1021 -15.04 44.98 -29.56
C ILE A 1021 -14.17 44.03 -30.40
N ILE A 1022 -14.52 43.82 -31.67
CA ILE A 1022 -13.82 42.88 -32.57
C ILE A 1022 -12.42 43.38 -32.99
N ARG A 1023 -12.17 44.70 -33.05
CA ARG A 1023 -10.89 45.25 -33.55
C ARG A 1023 -9.72 45.27 -32.56
N GLY A 1024 -9.95 44.88 -31.30
CA GLY A 1024 -8.91 44.35 -30.41
C GLY A 1024 -7.63 45.18 -30.24
N LYS A 1025 -7.73 46.52 -30.08
CA LYS A 1025 -6.65 47.42 -29.64
C LYS A 1025 -7.13 48.85 -29.38
N SER A 1026 -7.09 49.32 -28.13
CA SER A 1026 -6.83 50.71 -27.71
C SER A 1026 -6.77 50.82 -26.17
N PRO A 1027 -6.13 51.85 -25.58
CA PRO A 1027 -5.64 51.81 -24.19
C PRO A 1027 -6.55 52.47 -23.14
N LEU A 1028 -6.25 52.20 -21.87
CA LEU A 1028 -6.83 52.86 -20.69
C LEU A 1028 -6.26 54.28 -20.52
N GLU A 1029 -7.10 55.30 -20.73
CA GLU A 1029 -6.94 56.65 -20.17
C GLU A 1029 -8.28 57.16 -19.65
N GLY A 1030 -8.30 57.74 -18.44
CA GLY A 1030 -9.48 58.38 -17.85
C GLY A 1030 -9.74 57.96 -16.40
N ALA A 1031 -9.43 58.83 -15.45
CA ALA A 1031 -9.61 58.57 -14.01
C ALA A 1031 -11.09 58.56 -13.59
N LEU A 1032 -11.46 57.63 -12.71
CA LEU A 1032 -12.77 57.60 -12.03
C LEU A 1032 -12.76 58.52 -10.80
N GLN A 1033 -13.85 59.26 -10.59
CA GLN A 1033 -14.07 60.03 -9.36
C GLN A 1033 -14.68 59.15 -8.25
N PRO A 1034 -14.46 59.47 -6.96
CA PRO A 1034 -14.94 58.64 -5.84
C PRO A 1034 -16.45 58.82 -5.61
N VAL A 1035 -17.14 57.72 -5.31
CA VAL A 1035 -18.52 57.70 -4.79
C VAL A 1035 -18.48 57.56 -3.26
N PRO A 1036 -19.43 58.14 -2.48
CA PRO A 1036 -19.27 58.25 -1.02
C PRO A 1036 -19.49 56.94 -0.27
N ILE A 1037 -18.55 56.62 0.63
CA ILE A 1037 -18.60 55.47 1.54
C ILE A 1037 -19.69 55.66 2.61
N LYS A 1038 -20.51 54.64 2.87
CA LYS A 1038 -21.39 54.57 4.05
C LYS A 1038 -20.56 54.24 5.29
N ALA A 1039 -20.83 54.93 6.40
CA ALA A 1039 -20.05 54.75 7.62
C ALA A 1039 -20.21 53.36 8.27
N VAL A 1040 -19.09 52.76 8.64
CA VAL A 1040 -18.99 51.51 9.41
C VAL A 1040 -19.28 51.79 10.90
N PRO A 1041 -19.98 50.91 11.65
CA PRO A 1041 -20.13 51.04 13.10
C PRO A 1041 -18.78 50.90 13.84
N PRO A 1042 -18.62 51.49 15.04
CA PRO A 1042 -17.36 51.40 15.79
C PRO A 1042 -17.10 49.98 16.34
N ASP A 1043 -15.87 49.49 16.17
CA ASP A 1043 -15.40 48.22 16.73
C ASP A 1043 -15.61 48.14 18.24
N THR A 1044 -16.30 47.09 18.68
CA THR A 1044 -16.58 46.87 20.11
C THR A 1044 -15.55 45.88 20.67
N PRO A 1045 -14.75 46.22 21.70
CA PRO A 1045 -13.72 45.34 22.23
C PRO A 1045 -14.31 44.09 22.90
N TRP A 1046 -13.48 43.05 23.06
CA TRP A 1046 -13.81 41.86 23.84
C TRP A 1046 -14.21 42.23 25.28
N GLN A 1047 -15.19 41.53 25.84
CA GLN A 1047 -15.75 41.83 27.17
C GLN A 1047 -15.38 40.71 28.16
N PRO A 1048 -14.82 41.03 29.34
CA PRO A 1048 -14.49 40.01 30.33
C PRO A 1048 -15.75 39.35 30.92
N PRO A 1049 -15.67 38.07 31.32
CA PRO A 1049 -16.79 37.34 31.90
C PRO A 1049 -17.21 37.94 33.27
N PRO A 1050 -18.46 37.72 33.72
CA PRO A 1050 -18.90 38.12 35.05
C PRO A 1050 -18.04 37.53 36.17
N PRO A 1051 -17.93 38.18 37.35
CA PRO A 1051 -17.22 37.61 38.49
C PRO A 1051 -17.74 36.21 38.86
N GLY A 1052 -16.81 35.26 38.99
CA GLY A 1052 -17.13 33.84 39.23
C GLY A 1052 -17.32 33.00 37.95
N TRP A 1053 -17.29 33.60 36.77
CA TRP A 1053 -17.28 32.91 35.47
C TRP A 1053 -15.91 33.04 34.78
N LEU A 1054 -15.62 32.08 33.91
CA LEU A 1054 -14.51 32.14 32.96
C LEU A 1054 -15.04 32.29 31.53
N ALA A 1055 -14.19 32.78 30.63
CA ALA A 1055 -14.47 32.90 29.20
C ALA A 1055 -13.48 32.07 28.40
N LEU A 1056 -13.98 31.09 27.65
CA LEU A 1056 -13.24 30.23 26.74
C LEU A 1056 -13.54 30.68 25.31
N SER A 1057 -12.66 31.49 24.74
CA SER A 1057 -12.76 31.90 23.33
C SER A 1057 -12.11 30.86 22.42
N VAL A 1058 -12.77 30.44 21.33
CA VAL A 1058 -12.31 29.39 20.41
C VAL A 1058 -12.54 29.75 18.93
N ASP A 1059 -11.72 29.20 18.03
CA ASP A 1059 -11.78 29.39 16.57
C ASP A 1059 -11.24 28.16 15.82
N GLY A 1060 -11.79 27.88 14.65
CA GLY A 1060 -11.42 26.79 13.75
C GLY A 1060 -10.87 27.29 12.41
N SER A 1061 -9.66 26.86 12.07
CA SER A 1061 -9.01 27.22 10.80
C SER A 1061 -8.94 26.00 9.87
N TYR A 1062 -9.42 26.12 8.64
CA TYR A 1062 -9.46 25.04 7.64
C TYR A 1062 -9.03 25.54 6.25
N SER A 1063 -8.28 24.73 5.51
CA SER A 1063 -7.83 25.01 4.14
C SER A 1063 -8.12 23.82 3.22
N ALA A 1064 -9.21 23.90 2.46
CA ALA A 1064 -9.61 22.86 1.51
C ALA A 1064 -8.54 22.55 0.44
N LYS A 1065 -7.75 23.56 0.05
CA LYS A 1065 -6.68 23.44 -0.95
C LYS A 1065 -5.47 22.66 -0.46
N GLU A 1066 -5.19 22.70 0.85
CA GLU A 1066 -4.04 22.06 1.48
C GLU A 1066 -4.41 20.80 2.27
N GLY A 1067 -5.70 20.55 2.51
CA GLY A 1067 -6.18 19.55 3.46
C GLY A 1067 -5.72 19.83 4.90
N SER A 1068 -5.37 21.08 5.22
CA SER A 1068 -4.78 21.48 6.50
C SER A 1068 -5.83 22.10 7.42
N ALA A 1069 -5.78 21.78 8.72
CA ALA A 1069 -6.73 22.27 9.71
C ALA A 1069 -6.07 22.53 11.07
N GLY A 1070 -6.62 23.45 11.85
CA GLY A 1070 -6.11 23.79 13.19
C GLY A 1070 -7.17 24.43 14.06
N ALA A 1071 -7.09 24.20 15.36
CA ALA A 1071 -7.96 24.80 16.38
C ALA A 1071 -7.16 25.77 17.25
N GLY A 1072 -7.78 26.88 17.64
CA GLY A 1072 -7.23 27.88 18.56
C GLY A 1072 -8.18 28.12 19.72
N MET A 1073 -7.65 28.22 20.94
CA MET A 1073 -8.47 28.40 22.13
C MET A 1073 -7.73 29.17 23.24
N ILE A 1074 -8.45 30.02 23.97
CA ILE A 1074 -7.91 30.77 25.11
C ILE A 1074 -8.94 30.86 26.24
N LEU A 1075 -8.54 30.49 27.46
CA LEU A 1075 -9.36 30.57 28.67
C LEU A 1075 -8.92 31.76 29.52
N ARG A 1076 -9.85 32.65 29.87
CA ARG A 1076 -9.62 33.90 30.61
C ARG A 1076 -10.53 34.04 31.83
N ASP A 1077 -10.05 34.74 32.86
CA ASP A 1077 -10.83 35.10 34.05
C ASP A 1077 -11.58 36.44 33.89
N ASN A 1078 -12.34 36.82 34.92
CA ASN A 1078 -13.10 38.08 34.97
C ASN A 1078 -12.25 39.36 35.10
N LEU A 1079 -10.92 39.24 35.16
CA LEU A 1079 -9.96 40.34 35.08
C LEU A 1079 -9.26 40.40 33.71
N GLY A 1080 -9.54 39.44 32.81
CA GLY A 1080 -8.86 39.27 31.53
C GLY A 1080 -7.54 38.50 31.63
N SER A 1081 -7.20 37.94 32.79
CA SER A 1081 -5.98 37.14 32.97
C SER A 1081 -6.12 35.82 32.21
N VAL A 1082 -5.09 35.45 31.46
CA VAL A 1082 -5.04 34.16 30.74
C VAL A 1082 -4.77 33.03 31.73
N ILE A 1083 -5.66 32.04 31.76
CA ILE A 1083 -5.47 30.79 32.51
C ILE A 1083 -4.68 29.80 31.65
N PHE A 1084 -5.10 29.61 30.40
CA PHE A 1084 -4.30 28.97 29.36
C PHE A 1084 -4.61 29.59 28.00
N SER A 1085 -3.66 29.44 27.07
CA SER A 1085 -3.90 29.55 25.64
C SER A 1085 -3.35 28.30 24.97
N SER A 1086 -4.02 27.79 23.94
CA SER A 1086 -3.61 26.57 23.25
C SER A 1086 -3.92 26.66 21.75
N CYS A 1087 -3.08 26.00 20.96
CA CYS A 1087 -3.32 25.76 19.55
C CYS A 1087 -3.11 24.26 19.28
N GLN A 1088 -3.95 23.65 18.45
CA GLN A 1088 -3.87 22.23 18.13
C GLN A 1088 -4.00 21.99 16.63
N LEU A 1089 -3.04 21.27 16.06
CA LEU A 1089 -3.11 20.76 14.69
C LEU A 1089 -4.21 19.71 14.59
N LEU A 1090 -5.17 19.91 13.69
CA LEU A 1090 -6.24 18.94 13.42
C LEU A 1090 -5.81 18.07 12.23
N PHE A 1091 -5.49 16.80 12.49
CA PHE A 1091 -5.01 15.85 11.46
C PHE A 1091 -6.11 15.39 10.51
N TYR A 1092 -7.37 15.41 10.96
CA TYR A 1092 -8.55 15.04 10.20
C TYR A 1092 -9.63 16.09 10.46
N CYS A 1093 -10.09 16.73 9.40
CA CYS A 1093 -11.15 17.72 9.39
C CYS A 1093 -11.61 17.88 7.93
N ASN A 1094 -12.92 17.81 7.69
CA ASN A 1094 -13.48 17.76 6.34
C ASN A 1094 -14.02 19.11 5.85
N ASN A 1095 -14.28 20.05 6.77
CA ASN A 1095 -14.87 21.36 6.49
C ASN A 1095 -14.64 22.36 7.63
N VAL A 1096 -14.91 23.65 7.38
CA VAL A 1096 -14.73 24.74 8.36
C VAL A 1096 -15.54 24.50 9.65
N LEU A 1097 -16.80 24.04 9.53
CA LEU A 1097 -17.67 23.82 10.69
C LEU A 1097 -17.16 22.70 11.60
N GLU A 1098 -16.56 21.66 11.03
CA GLU A 1098 -15.90 20.61 11.82
C GLU A 1098 -14.69 21.17 12.58
N ALA A 1099 -13.90 22.08 11.98
CA ALA A 1099 -12.79 22.75 12.68
C ALA A 1099 -13.28 23.57 13.88
N GLU A 1100 -14.37 24.33 13.73
CA GLU A 1100 -15.01 25.09 14.81
C GLU A 1100 -15.52 24.17 15.94
N ILE A 1101 -16.22 23.10 15.59
CA ILE A 1101 -16.77 22.14 16.57
C ILE A 1101 -15.64 21.39 17.29
N GLN A 1102 -14.55 21.03 16.60
CA GLN A 1102 -13.35 20.47 17.23
C GLN A 1102 -12.71 21.48 18.21
N ALA A 1103 -12.62 22.76 17.84
CA ALA A 1103 -12.08 23.81 18.71
C ALA A 1103 -12.92 23.98 20.00
N ILE A 1104 -14.25 23.98 19.89
CA ILE A 1104 -15.17 23.96 21.04
C ILE A 1104 -14.91 22.72 21.92
N LYS A 1105 -14.92 21.51 21.32
CA LYS A 1105 -14.73 20.24 22.04
C LYS A 1105 -13.41 20.22 22.83
N ILE A 1106 -12.30 20.53 22.15
CA ILE A 1106 -10.95 20.50 22.74
C ILE A 1106 -10.85 21.55 23.85
N GLY A 1107 -11.27 22.79 23.57
CA GLY A 1107 -11.25 23.88 24.53
C GLY A 1107 -12.07 23.57 25.79
N MET A 1108 -13.25 22.95 25.65
CA MET A 1108 -14.09 22.54 26.78
C MET A 1108 -13.44 21.42 27.61
N SER A 1109 -12.86 20.40 26.97
CA SER A 1109 -12.13 19.33 27.66
C SER A 1109 -10.98 19.91 28.50
N MET A 1110 -10.15 20.78 27.90
CA MET A 1110 -9.07 21.46 28.62
C MET A 1110 -9.64 22.36 29.74
N ALA A 1111 -10.73 23.09 29.50
CA ALA A 1111 -11.32 23.93 30.53
C ALA A 1111 -11.67 23.12 31.79
N ILE A 1112 -12.27 21.92 31.65
CA ILE A 1112 -12.60 20.99 32.74
C ILE A 1112 -11.36 20.64 33.58
N GLU A 1113 -10.22 20.38 32.96
CA GLU A 1113 -8.98 20.05 33.67
C GLU A 1113 -8.41 21.23 34.48
N TRP A 1114 -8.52 22.46 33.96
CA TRP A 1114 -7.81 23.63 34.49
C TRP A 1114 -8.61 24.52 35.47
N SER A 1115 -9.91 24.28 35.67
CA SER A 1115 -10.74 25.02 36.65
C SER A 1115 -12.07 24.33 36.94
N ASN A 1116 -12.74 24.73 38.03
CA ASN A 1116 -14.09 24.26 38.42
C ASN A 1116 -15.19 25.33 38.28
N LEU A 1117 -14.87 26.57 37.86
CA LEU A 1117 -15.84 27.67 37.74
C LEU A 1117 -16.75 27.54 36.49
N PRO A 1118 -18.00 28.02 36.46
CA PRO A 1118 -18.80 28.01 35.23
C PRO A 1118 -18.13 28.78 34.07
N VAL A 1119 -18.34 28.34 32.83
CA VAL A 1119 -17.59 28.81 31.64
C VAL A 1119 -18.51 29.32 30.54
N LEU A 1120 -18.26 30.53 30.06
CA LEU A 1120 -18.80 31.05 28.80
C LEU A 1120 -17.97 30.50 27.64
N VAL A 1121 -18.59 29.79 26.69
CA VAL A 1121 -17.92 29.32 25.47
C VAL A 1121 -18.18 30.33 24.38
N GLU A 1122 -17.14 31.04 23.97
CA GLU A 1122 -17.21 32.16 23.02
C GLU A 1122 -16.68 31.73 21.66
N SER A 1123 -17.47 31.92 20.61
CA SER A 1123 -17.05 31.75 19.22
C SER A 1123 -17.79 32.77 18.36
N ASP A 1124 -17.22 33.11 17.21
CA ASP A 1124 -17.90 33.87 16.16
C ASP A 1124 -18.67 32.98 15.17
N SER A 1125 -18.61 31.65 15.27
CA SER A 1125 -19.47 30.73 14.54
C SER A 1125 -20.79 30.45 15.28
N MET A 1126 -21.89 31.08 14.83
CA MET A 1126 -23.22 30.82 15.39
C MET A 1126 -23.65 29.36 15.20
N VAL A 1127 -23.26 28.73 14.08
CA VAL A 1127 -23.61 27.34 13.74
C VAL A 1127 -22.91 26.34 14.67
N ALA A 1128 -21.64 26.60 15.01
CA ALA A 1128 -20.92 25.78 15.98
C ALA A 1128 -21.52 25.92 17.39
N LEU A 1129 -21.89 27.14 17.81
CA LEU A 1129 -22.53 27.39 19.09
C LEU A 1129 -23.95 26.79 19.18
N SER A 1130 -24.76 26.84 18.11
CA SER A 1130 -26.11 26.25 18.11
C SER A 1130 -26.09 24.73 18.28
N SER A 1131 -24.99 24.08 17.86
CA SER A 1131 -24.79 22.64 18.07
C SER A 1131 -24.72 22.25 19.55
N MET A 1132 -24.35 23.18 20.44
CA MET A 1132 -24.34 22.97 21.89
C MET A 1132 -25.75 22.95 22.50
N THR A 1133 -26.69 23.74 21.96
CA THR A 1133 -28.00 24.00 22.58
C THR A 1133 -29.18 23.28 21.94
N ASP A 1134 -29.06 22.79 20.70
CA ASP A 1134 -30.14 22.04 20.06
C ASP A 1134 -30.43 20.73 20.84
N ALA A 1135 -31.69 20.52 21.22
CA ALA A 1135 -32.15 19.32 21.90
C ALA A 1135 -32.30 18.11 20.95
N SER A 1136 -32.23 18.33 19.63
CA SER A 1136 -32.34 17.26 18.63
C SER A 1136 -31.13 16.32 18.66
N HIS A 1137 -31.33 15.09 18.18
CA HIS A 1137 -30.23 14.19 17.85
C HIS A 1137 -29.61 14.63 16.53
N ASP A 1138 -28.44 15.27 16.61
CA ASP A 1138 -27.65 15.63 15.44
C ASP A 1138 -27.26 14.36 14.64
N LYS A 1139 -27.74 14.30 13.40
CA LYS A 1139 -27.48 13.24 12.41
C LYS A 1139 -26.41 13.63 11.40
N SER A 1140 -25.83 14.83 11.51
CA SER A 1140 -24.73 15.29 10.67
C SER A 1140 -23.46 14.45 10.90
N PRO A 1141 -22.45 14.55 10.00
CA PRO A 1141 -21.14 13.95 10.24
C PRO A 1141 -20.48 14.39 11.55
N ASN A 1142 -20.84 15.58 12.07
CA ASN A 1142 -20.29 16.15 13.31
C ASN A 1142 -21.02 15.63 14.56
N GLY A 1143 -22.10 14.85 14.43
CA GLY A 1143 -22.98 14.45 15.53
C GLY A 1143 -22.32 13.64 16.65
N GLN A 1144 -21.16 13.02 16.40
CA GLN A 1144 -20.33 12.43 17.47
C GLN A 1144 -19.64 13.52 18.31
N LEU A 1145 -18.99 14.49 17.67
CA LEU A 1145 -18.30 15.59 18.35
C LEU A 1145 -19.30 16.43 19.17
N VAL A 1146 -20.48 16.69 18.60
CA VAL A 1146 -21.58 17.37 19.27
C VAL A 1146 -22.10 16.58 20.48
N ARG A 1147 -22.11 15.24 20.43
CA ARG A 1147 -22.47 14.39 21.58
C ARG A 1147 -21.42 14.46 22.69
N GLU A 1148 -20.14 14.50 22.34
CA GLU A 1148 -19.04 14.65 23.30
C GLU A 1148 -19.06 16.03 23.98
N ILE A 1149 -19.31 17.10 23.21
CA ILE A 1149 -19.59 18.46 23.72
C ILE A 1149 -20.76 18.44 24.71
N LYS A 1150 -21.89 17.83 24.34
CA LYS A 1150 -23.06 17.69 25.23
C LYS A 1150 -22.73 16.89 26.50
N ASN A 1151 -21.86 15.87 26.42
CA ASN A 1151 -21.37 15.16 27.61
C ASN A 1151 -20.52 16.06 28.53
N TYR A 1152 -19.69 16.94 27.98
CA TYR A 1152 -18.95 17.94 28.79
C TYR A 1152 -19.90 18.94 29.47
N MET A 1153 -21.01 19.33 28.82
CA MET A 1153 -22.06 20.16 29.42
C MET A 1153 -22.81 19.48 30.57
N LEU A 1154 -22.76 18.15 30.68
CA LEU A 1154 -23.28 17.40 31.84
C LEU A 1154 -22.28 17.38 33.01
N GLN A 1155 -20.99 17.58 32.76
CA GLN A 1155 -19.94 17.58 33.78
C GLN A 1155 -19.75 18.96 34.44
N ARG A 1156 -20.06 20.04 33.70
CA ARG A 1156 -19.87 21.42 34.17
C ARG A 1156 -20.80 22.39 33.44
N GLU A 1157 -21.17 23.47 34.12
CA GLU A 1157 -21.95 24.55 33.52
C GLU A 1157 -21.13 25.28 32.45
N PHE A 1158 -21.47 24.99 31.19
CA PHE A 1158 -20.98 25.68 30.00
C PHE A 1158 -22.15 26.43 29.34
N LYS A 1159 -21.92 27.69 28.96
CA LYS A 1159 -22.94 28.53 28.30
C LYS A 1159 -22.38 29.11 27.00
N PRO A 1160 -22.96 28.81 25.82
CA PRO A 1160 -22.51 29.39 24.57
C PRO A 1160 -22.82 30.88 24.48
N VAL A 1161 -21.88 31.64 23.94
CA VAL A 1161 -21.96 33.10 23.74
C VAL A 1161 -21.40 33.42 22.35
N LYS A 1162 -22.23 34.04 21.48
CA LYS A 1162 -21.75 34.57 20.20
C LYS A 1162 -20.97 35.86 20.45
N ILE A 1163 -19.75 35.91 19.93
CA ILE A 1163 -18.95 37.14 19.84
C ILE A 1163 -18.79 37.57 18.37
N MET A 1164 -18.34 38.80 18.13
CA MET A 1164 -17.99 39.27 16.78
C MET A 1164 -16.59 38.78 16.37
N ARG A 1165 -16.32 38.67 15.07
CA ARG A 1165 -15.02 38.25 14.54
C ARG A 1165 -13.87 39.16 15.01
N SER A 1166 -14.10 40.47 15.09
CA SER A 1166 -13.16 41.45 15.67
C SER A 1166 -12.88 41.23 17.17
N GLN A 1167 -13.74 40.50 17.89
CA GLN A 1167 -13.55 40.11 19.30
C GLN A 1167 -12.91 38.72 19.47
N ASN A 1168 -12.82 37.89 18.42
CA ASN A 1168 -12.27 36.53 18.46
C ASN A 1168 -10.82 36.43 17.91
N MET A 1169 -10.20 37.56 17.59
CA MET A 1169 -8.89 37.62 16.89
C MET A 1169 -7.76 36.83 17.56
N VAL A 1170 -7.78 36.71 18.89
CA VAL A 1170 -6.80 35.92 19.65
C VAL A 1170 -6.88 34.43 19.29
N SER A 1171 -8.09 33.86 19.36
CA SER A 1171 -8.38 32.47 19.00
C SER A 1171 -8.05 32.22 17.52
N HIS A 1172 -8.43 33.16 16.66
CA HIS A 1172 -8.19 33.09 15.22
C HIS A 1172 -6.70 33.03 14.84
N CYS A 1173 -5.86 33.82 15.52
CA CYS A 1173 -4.42 33.75 15.35
C CYS A 1173 -3.83 32.42 15.86
N LEU A 1174 -4.36 31.84 16.95
CA LEU A 1174 -3.94 30.53 17.44
C LEU A 1174 -4.33 29.40 16.48
N ALA A 1175 -5.55 29.42 15.92
CA ALA A 1175 -6.05 28.42 14.98
C ALA A 1175 -5.24 28.42 13.66
N ASN A 1176 -5.01 29.60 13.10
CA ASN A 1176 -4.15 29.77 11.93
C ASN A 1176 -2.69 29.37 12.22
N TYR A 1177 -2.15 29.67 13.40
CA TYR A 1177 -0.80 29.25 13.77
C TYR A 1177 -0.68 27.73 13.86
N ALA A 1178 -1.64 27.04 14.51
CA ALA A 1178 -1.68 25.57 14.52
C ALA A 1178 -1.68 24.97 13.11
N ARG A 1179 -2.52 25.49 12.22
CA ARG A 1179 -2.62 25.01 10.83
C ARG A 1179 -1.36 25.27 10.02
N THR A 1180 -0.85 26.50 10.03
CA THR A 1180 0.26 26.94 9.16
C THR A 1180 1.65 26.54 9.68
N ALA A 1181 1.88 26.59 10.98
CA ALA A 1181 3.13 26.13 11.61
C ALA A 1181 3.10 24.62 11.93
N ARG A 1182 1.97 23.94 11.69
CA ARG A 1182 1.73 22.50 11.97
C ARG A 1182 2.08 22.12 13.41
N SER A 1183 1.62 22.96 14.35
CA SER A 1183 2.05 22.92 15.75
C SER A 1183 0.89 22.68 16.71
N THR A 1184 1.12 21.85 17.72
CA THR A 1184 0.22 21.66 18.87
C THR A 1184 0.96 22.07 20.13
N ALA A 1185 0.44 23.04 20.87
CA ALA A 1185 1.09 23.58 22.06
C ALA A 1185 0.07 24.25 23.00
N CYS A 1186 0.32 24.16 24.31
CA CYS A 1186 -0.43 24.85 25.34
C CYS A 1186 0.51 25.70 26.20
N TRP A 1187 0.12 26.95 26.45
CA TRP A 1187 0.84 27.90 27.30
C TRP A 1187 -0.04 28.25 28.50
N LEU A 1188 0.40 27.83 29.69
CA LEU A 1188 -0.29 28.10 30.96
C LEU A 1188 0.07 29.49 31.47
N GLN A 1189 -0.92 30.20 32.02
CA GLN A 1189 -0.83 31.53 32.66
C GLN A 1189 -0.31 32.69 31.78
N ARG A 1190 0.14 32.43 30.54
CA ARG A 1190 0.69 33.43 29.62
C ARG A 1190 0.37 33.06 28.16
N PRO A 1191 0.05 34.03 27.30
CA PRO A 1191 -0.06 33.80 25.87
C PRO A 1191 1.32 33.75 25.19
N PRO A 1192 1.49 33.01 24.06
CA PRO A 1192 2.70 33.08 23.27
C PRO A 1192 2.90 34.47 22.63
N ALA A 1193 4.16 34.81 22.34
CA ALA A 1193 4.58 36.16 21.97
C ALA A 1193 3.83 36.75 20.76
N PHE A 1194 3.38 35.94 19.82
CA PHE A 1194 2.70 36.39 18.59
C PHE A 1194 1.25 36.85 18.79
N ILE A 1195 0.55 36.42 19.86
CA ILE A 1195 -0.78 36.94 20.23
C ILE A 1195 -0.77 37.86 21.47
N HIS A 1196 0.38 38.04 22.13
CA HIS A 1196 0.50 38.85 23.35
C HIS A 1196 -0.07 40.27 23.20
N ASN A 1197 0.16 40.92 22.04
CA ASN A 1197 -0.36 42.27 21.78
C ASN A 1197 -1.88 42.30 21.53
N LEU A 1198 -2.47 41.21 21.04
CA LEU A 1198 -3.92 41.08 20.85
C LEU A 1198 -4.62 40.89 22.21
N VAL A 1199 -4.07 40.01 23.06
CA VAL A 1199 -4.55 39.83 24.44
C VAL A 1199 -4.47 41.13 25.25
N LEU A 1200 -3.42 41.93 25.07
CA LEU A 1200 -3.32 43.26 25.68
C LEU A 1200 -4.29 44.30 25.09
N ALA A 1201 -4.72 44.15 23.83
CA ALA A 1201 -5.71 45.03 23.22
C ALA A 1201 -7.12 44.74 23.77
N ASP A 1202 -7.48 43.46 23.91
CA ASP A 1202 -8.73 43.00 24.53
C ASP A 1202 -8.90 43.52 25.97
N CYS A 1203 -7.80 43.64 26.72
CA CYS A 1203 -7.82 44.11 28.11
C CYS A 1203 -7.91 45.64 28.29
N LYS A 1204 -8.01 46.43 27.21
CA LYS A 1204 -8.19 47.89 27.30
C LYS A 1204 -9.64 48.23 27.68
N ARG A 1205 -9.87 48.50 28.97
CA ARG A 1205 -11.14 49.10 29.43
C ARG A 1205 -11.41 50.42 28.71
N VAL A 1206 -12.44 50.46 27.87
CA VAL A 1206 -13.04 51.70 27.40
C VAL A 1206 -13.88 52.26 28.55
N THR A 1207 -13.33 53.20 29.31
CA THR A 1207 -14.13 54.08 30.16
C THR A 1207 -14.88 55.07 29.27
N LEU A 1208 -16.18 54.86 29.12
CA LEU A 1208 -17.10 55.89 28.67
C LEU A 1208 -17.41 56.82 29.85
N GLU A 1209 -17.31 58.13 29.61
CA GLU A 1209 -18.05 59.16 30.37
C GLU A 1209 -19.50 59.23 29.87
#